data_AF-A0A941WNK4-F1
#
_entry.id   AF-A0A941WNK4-F1
#
_cell.length_a   1.000
_cell.length_b   1.000
_cell.length_c   1.000
_cell.angle_alpha   90.00
_cell.angle_beta   90.00
_cell.angle_gamma   90.00
#
_symmetry.space_group_name_H-M   'P 1'
#
loop_
_entity.id
_entity.type
_entity.pdbx_description
1 polymer ?
#
loop_
_entity_poly.entity_id
_entity_poly.type
_entity_poly.pdbx_seq_one_letter_code
_entity_poly.pdbx_strand_id
1 'polypeptide(L)'
;EIRQVESFAEEIANEKMTGKLYTLGQAYAGKDMEETVVAMSAEPLAYSLARLDRQKGKITPEQYNDNVFISRHYLSDSRQLVRKTLRTGSNLSLGELGVNAEDVMRAKATEMAVSPRQLSMSEMMAMASEAGNNISEGVKKSGGGMKMPAGIPKIGKMPDWVKKRIEARKKAEAEGKKAEMPEVPIEEKEFAQAIGEIERTAKNIQRYVQELRESPEREMRSLLNALNGGFVAPSPGGDAVRNPNTLPTGRNLFGINAEATPGVRAWDEGKALAKSTLDRYYQKHGEYPRKVGYTFWAGEFIETEGATLAQALYMLGVAPVRDGMNRVTDLRLIPSAELGRPRIDVVIQTSGQLRDVAASRLELLTKAVKMVAQSKNDTCGNYVSEGTVESERILLEKGFSPKEARELSTVRVFGGAGYGTGITGLVEKGDAWEKESEIAARYLSNMGMMYSDGKAWGKYGKEVFEAALHDADVVVQPRQSNTWGALSLDHVYEFMGGLNLTIRQITGKDPETYLSDYRNRNHMRVQDLKEAIGVEGRTTLFNPEYIREKMKGGASSAALFGETIRNTFGWNVMKPSVIGNDIWDRIYQVYVKDEFNLGIHRFFETENPAALQEITAVMLETARKGYWKATEEQLREISGLHVRLIDEHSPACYGFVCDNRKLQEFVISHVSENSRGVYQEQLDRIREVQTGHRQNAVVLKKDAFYQPAQENRNTLIGLKPVFVGMLIVGMLLVLVVIWRRKKR
;
A
#
# COMPACT_ATOMS: atom_id res chain seq x y z
N GLU A 1 2.09 -10.81 -28.55
CA GLU A 1 2.18 -12.16 -27.96
C GLU A 1 3.58 -12.53 -27.49
N ILE A 2 4.56 -12.85 -28.36
CA ILE A 2 5.92 -13.27 -27.92
C ILE A 2 6.55 -12.30 -26.90
N ARG A 3 6.55 -10.99 -27.19
CA ARG A 3 7.08 -9.97 -26.26
C ARG A 3 6.34 -9.92 -24.91
N GLN A 4 5.04 -10.21 -24.89
CA GLN A 4 4.26 -10.23 -23.64
C GLN A 4 4.65 -11.46 -22.80
N VAL A 5 4.79 -12.62 -23.43
CA VAL A 5 5.26 -13.84 -22.76
C VAL A 5 6.68 -13.66 -22.24
N GLU A 6 7.56 -13.07 -23.03
CA GLU A 6 8.93 -12.76 -22.63
C GLU A 6 8.97 -11.78 -21.44
N SER A 7 8.20 -10.68 -21.49
CA SER A 7 8.07 -9.74 -20.37
C SER A 7 7.55 -10.41 -19.11
N PHE A 8 6.54 -11.27 -19.23
CA PHE A 8 5.96 -11.99 -18.10
C PHE A 8 6.95 -13.00 -17.49
N ALA A 9 7.69 -13.73 -18.32
CA ALA A 9 8.73 -14.66 -17.87
C ALA A 9 9.87 -13.92 -17.15
N GLU A 10 10.30 -12.79 -17.71
CA GLU A 10 11.33 -11.94 -17.11
C GLU A 10 10.86 -11.35 -15.78
N GLU A 11 9.59 -10.99 -15.67
CA GLU A 11 9.01 -10.52 -14.42
C GLU A 11 9.02 -11.60 -13.34
N ILE A 12 8.59 -12.82 -13.64
CA ILE A 12 8.66 -13.96 -12.71
C ILE A 12 10.10 -14.21 -12.26
N ALA A 13 11.07 -14.14 -13.19
CA ALA A 13 12.47 -14.40 -12.89
C ALA A 13 13.11 -13.33 -11.98
N ASN A 14 12.54 -12.12 -11.96
CA ASN A 14 13.07 -10.99 -11.19
C ASN A 14 12.22 -10.59 -9.97
N GLU A 15 11.06 -11.20 -9.80
CA GLU A 15 10.21 -10.99 -8.63
C GLU A 15 10.95 -11.41 -7.35
N LYS A 16 10.90 -10.55 -6.34
CA LYS A 16 11.58 -10.79 -5.06
C LYS A 16 10.72 -11.73 -4.22
N MET A 17 11.29 -12.86 -3.85
CA MET A 17 10.63 -13.86 -3.01
C MET A 17 11.05 -13.70 -1.55
N THR A 18 10.09 -13.75 -0.64
CA THR A 18 10.40 -13.80 0.79
C THR A 18 10.69 -15.23 1.23
N GLY A 19 11.75 -15.44 2.02
CA GLY A 19 12.01 -16.71 2.69
C GLY A 19 11.17 -16.87 3.97
N LYS A 20 11.68 -17.67 4.91
CA LYS A 20 11.10 -17.80 6.26
C LYS A 20 10.92 -16.42 6.93
N LEU A 21 9.96 -16.35 7.85
CA LEU A 21 9.73 -15.14 8.63
C LEU A 21 10.95 -14.82 9.51
N TYR A 22 11.15 -13.52 9.73
CA TYR A 22 12.16 -13.02 10.65
C TYR A 22 11.90 -13.55 12.08
N THR A 23 12.96 -13.97 12.77
CA THR A 23 12.89 -14.44 14.17
C THR A 23 13.68 -13.48 15.05
N LEU A 24 13.01 -12.89 16.04
CA LEU A 24 13.61 -11.93 16.97
C LEU A 24 14.84 -12.53 17.65
N GLY A 25 15.94 -11.76 17.67
CA GLY A 25 17.20 -12.17 18.29
C GLY A 25 18.05 -13.13 17.46
N GLN A 26 17.54 -13.68 16.35
CA GLN A 26 18.34 -14.46 15.41
C GLN A 26 19.02 -13.53 14.41
N ALA A 27 20.36 -13.53 14.41
CA ALA A 27 21.13 -12.73 13.47
C ALA A 27 20.80 -13.08 12.01
N TYR A 28 20.60 -12.04 11.19
CA TYR A 28 20.53 -12.20 9.75
C TYR A 28 21.91 -12.61 9.23
N ALA A 29 22.02 -13.67 8.43
CA ALA A 29 23.32 -14.21 8.04
C ALA A 29 23.26 -15.03 6.74
N GLY A 30 24.44 -15.32 6.19
CA GLY A 30 24.60 -16.22 5.05
C GLY A 30 23.87 -15.74 3.80
N LYS A 31 23.19 -16.68 3.13
CA LYS A 31 22.48 -16.43 1.86
C LYS A 31 21.36 -15.39 2.01
N ASP A 32 20.61 -15.41 3.11
CA ASP A 32 19.50 -14.48 3.35
C ASP A 32 20.01 -13.02 3.36
N MET A 33 21.15 -12.79 4.04
CA MET A 33 21.84 -11.51 4.07
C MET A 33 22.34 -11.09 2.68
N GLU A 34 23.00 -11.99 1.96
CA GLU A 34 23.47 -11.71 0.59
C GLU A 34 22.31 -11.31 -0.33
N GLU A 35 21.25 -12.11 -0.38
CA GLU A 35 20.10 -11.87 -1.27
C GLU A 35 19.33 -10.61 -0.90
N THR A 36 19.19 -10.29 0.40
CA THR A 36 18.54 -9.03 0.83
C THR A 36 19.35 -7.80 0.44
N VAL A 37 20.68 -7.82 0.63
CA VAL A 37 21.52 -6.68 0.23
C VAL A 37 21.57 -6.54 -1.29
N VAL A 38 21.55 -7.67 -2.03
CA VAL A 38 21.38 -7.66 -3.49
C VAL A 38 20.05 -7.04 -3.89
N ALA A 39 18.94 -7.40 -3.23
CA ALA A 39 17.63 -6.82 -3.48
C ALA A 39 17.59 -5.30 -3.21
N MET A 40 18.26 -4.84 -2.14
CA MET A 40 18.36 -3.43 -1.78
C MET A 40 19.22 -2.59 -2.74
N SER A 41 20.15 -3.22 -3.47
CA SER A 41 21.24 -2.51 -4.16
C SER A 41 21.23 -2.68 -5.68
N ALA A 42 20.80 -3.84 -6.20
CA ALA A 42 20.94 -4.15 -7.62
C ALA A 42 20.00 -3.32 -8.51
N GLU A 43 18.73 -3.17 -8.14
CA GLU A 43 17.77 -2.36 -8.91
C GLU A 43 18.12 -0.87 -8.91
N PRO A 44 18.47 -0.23 -7.76
CA PRO A 44 18.95 1.15 -7.78
C PRO A 44 20.16 1.38 -8.67
N LEU A 45 21.14 0.46 -8.68
CA LEU A 45 22.28 0.56 -9.57
C LEU A 45 21.85 0.40 -11.03
N ALA A 46 21.12 -0.67 -11.36
CA ALA A 46 20.75 -1.01 -12.73
C ALA A 46 19.97 0.12 -13.42
N TYR A 47 18.91 0.61 -12.79
CA TYR A 47 18.07 1.66 -13.38
C TYR A 47 18.77 3.02 -13.44
N SER A 48 19.64 3.33 -12.47
CA SER A 48 20.40 4.58 -12.49
C SER A 48 21.50 4.58 -13.55
N LEU A 49 22.18 3.44 -13.73
CA LEU A 49 23.17 3.25 -14.79
C LEU A 49 22.50 3.31 -16.17
N ALA A 50 21.37 2.62 -16.35
CA ALA A 50 20.61 2.69 -17.60
C ALA A 50 20.15 4.12 -17.91
N ARG A 51 19.69 4.87 -16.89
CA ARG A 51 19.32 6.27 -17.06
C ARG A 51 20.50 7.13 -17.49
N LEU A 52 21.67 6.93 -16.88
CA LEU A 52 22.90 7.63 -17.26
C LEU A 52 23.28 7.32 -18.71
N ASP A 53 23.24 6.06 -19.11
CA ASP A 53 23.56 5.62 -20.46
C ASP A 53 22.56 6.14 -21.49
N ARG A 54 21.27 6.22 -21.16
CA ARG A 54 20.25 6.87 -22.01
C ARG A 54 20.59 8.34 -22.23
N GLN A 55 20.95 9.07 -21.18
CA GLN A 55 21.31 10.49 -21.27
C GLN A 55 22.64 10.72 -22.00
N LYS A 56 23.56 9.75 -21.96
CA LYS A 56 24.80 9.73 -22.75
C LYS A 56 24.58 9.24 -24.19
N GLY A 57 23.36 8.88 -24.57
CA GLY A 57 23.01 8.40 -25.92
C GLY A 57 23.49 6.99 -26.24
N LYS A 58 23.85 6.18 -25.24
CA LYS A 58 24.30 4.79 -25.43
C LYS A 58 23.13 3.82 -25.62
N ILE A 59 21.97 4.13 -25.06
CA ILE A 59 20.73 3.35 -25.23
C ILE A 59 19.58 4.26 -25.61
N THR A 60 18.60 3.73 -26.32
CA THR A 60 17.42 4.49 -26.77
C THR A 60 16.36 4.60 -25.65
N PRO A 61 15.41 5.55 -25.75
CA PRO A 61 14.26 5.61 -24.84
C PRO A 61 13.44 4.31 -24.82
N GLU A 62 13.30 3.63 -25.96
CA GLU A 62 12.59 2.36 -26.07
C GLU A 62 13.30 1.27 -25.29
N GLN A 63 14.62 1.19 -25.40
CA GLN A 63 15.44 0.24 -24.63
C GLN A 63 15.38 0.51 -23.13
N TYR A 64 15.39 1.78 -22.71
CA TYR A 64 15.27 2.14 -21.31
C TYR A 64 13.91 1.77 -20.70
N ASN A 65 12.84 1.85 -21.50
CA ASN A 65 11.48 1.50 -21.08
C ASN A 65 11.15 0.00 -21.27
N ASP A 66 12.06 -0.79 -21.84
CA ASP A 66 11.91 -2.23 -22.00
C ASP A 66 12.50 -2.95 -20.78
N ASN A 67 11.61 -3.48 -19.95
CA ASN A 67 11.99 -4.25 -18.75
C ASN A 67 12.90 -5.42 -19.07
N VAL A 68 12.69 -6.09 -20.21
CA VAL A 68 13.51 -7.25 -20.60
C VAL A 68 14.92 -6.81 -20.92
N PHE A 69 15.05 -5.70 -21.64
CA PHE A 69 16.35 -5.11 -21.96
C PHE A 69 17.10 -4.70 -20.68
N ILE A 70 16.44 -3.96 -19.78
CA ILE A 70 17.04 -3.54 -18.51
C ILE A 70 17.47 -4.74 -17.66
N SER A 71 16.62 -5.76 -17.54
CA SER A 71 16.94 -6.94 -16.72
C SER A 71 18.18 -7.67 -17.23
N ARG A 72 18.29 -7.86 -18.55
CA ARG A 72 19.39 -8.60 -19.18
C ARG A 72 20.71 -7.84 -19.18
N HIS A 73 20.67 -6.54 -19.46
CA HIS A 73 21.89 -5.74 -19.70
C HIS A 73 22.35 -4.92 -18.49
N TYR A 74 21.48 -4.65 -17.52
CA TYR A 74 21.83 -3.82 -16.36
C TYR A 74 21.59 -4.52 -15.03
N LEU A 75 20.46 -5.21 -14.85
CA LEU A 75 20.13 -5.84 -13.57
C LEU A 75 21.01 -7.06 -13.27
N SER A 76 21.21 -7.93 -14.27
CA SER A 76 22.11 -9.10 -14.14
C SER A 76 23.52 -8.68 -13.72
N ASP A 77 24.10 -7.70 -14.41
CA ASP A 77 25.45 -7.19 -14.15
C ASP A 77 25.53 -6.51 -12.78
N SER A 78 24.52 -5.71 -12.42
CA SER A 78 24.45 -5.07 -11.10
C SER A 78 24.37 -6.10 -9.97
N ARG A 79 23.62 -7.19 -10.13
CA ARG A 79 23.58 -8.30 -9.15
C ARG A 79 24.94 -8.96 -9.00
N GLN A 80 25.63 -9.24 -10.10
CA GLN A 80 26.97 -9.85 -10.05
C GLN A 80 27.98 -8.92 -9.35
N LEU A 81 27.91 -7.63 -9.65
CA LEU A 81 28.79 -6.63 -9.05
C LEU A 81 28.57 -6.49 -7.54
N VAL A 82 27.31 -6.44 -7.09
CA VAL A 82 26.97 -6.42 -5.66
C VAL A 82 27.45 -7.71 -4.98
N ARG A 83 27.21 -8.89 -5.56
CA ARG A 83 27.70 -10.16 -5.00
C ARG A 83 29.23 -10.21 -4.92
N LYS A 84 29.94 -9.72 -5.94
CA LYS A 84 31.41 -9.60 -5.91
C LYS A 84 31.85 -8.70 -4.75
N THR A 85 31.21 -7.54 -4.60
CA THR A 85 31.48 -6.56 -3.53
C THR A 85 31.26 -7.17 -2.14
N LEU A 86 30.19 -7.93 -1.96
CA LEU A 86 29.89 -8.65 -0.71
C LEU A 86 30.95 -9.71 -0.38
N ARG A 87 31.45 -10.44 -1.38
CA ARG A 87 32.50 -11.47 -1.18
C ARG A 87 33.87 -10.88 -0.87
N THR A 88 34.24 -9.76 -1.50
CA THR A 88 35.54 -9.12 -1.29
C THR A 88 35.60 -8.28 -0.03
N GLY A 89 34.44 -7.83 0.49
CA GLY A 89 34.37 -6.90 1.62
C GLY A 89 34.82 -5.47 1.27
N SER A 90 35.18 -5.21 0.01
CA SER A 90 35.57 -3.88 -0.45
C SER A 90 34.34 -3.04 -0.78
N ASN A 91 34.50 -1.71 -0.78
CA ASN A 91 33.49 -0.82 -1.35
C ASN A 91 33.58 -0.80 -2.86
N LEU A 92 32.44 -0.60 -3.51
CA LEU A 92 32.37 -0.47 -4.96
C LEU A 92 32.78 0.95 -5.38
N SER A 93 33.74 1.07 -6.29
CA SER A 93 34.20 2.39 -6.75
C SER A 93 33.30 2.94 -7.87
N LEU A 94 33.16 4.27 -7.95
CA LEU A 94 32.42 4.92 -9.03
C LEU A 94 33.04 4.67 -10.41
N GLY A 95 34.37 4.54 -10.47
CA GLY A 95 35.08 4.22 -11.71
C GLY A 95 34.72 2.84 -12.27
N GLU A 96 34.58 1.82 -11.42
CA GLU A 96 34.09 0.49 -11.82
C GLU A 96 32.65 0.53 -12.37
N LEU A 97 31.87 1.54 -11.98
CA LEU A 97 30.50 1.77 -12.42
C LEU A 97 30.42 2.68 -13.66
N GLY A 98 31.55 3.06 -14.25
CA GLY A 98 31.58 3.96 -15.42
C GLY A 98 31.16 5.40 -15.11
N VAL A 99 31.17 5.79 -13.83
CA VAL A 99 30.91 7.16 -13.36
C VAL A 99 32.24 7.85 -13.12
N ASN A 100 32.51 8.92 -13.87
CA ASN A 100 33.76 9.67 -13.75
C ASN A 100 33.59 10.90 -12.82
N ALA A 101 34.71 11.57 -12.51
CA ALA A 101 34.70 12.74 -11.63
C ALA A 101 33.91 13.93 -12.21
N GLU A 102 33.85 14.07 -13.54
CA GLU A 102 33.08 15.12 -14.21
C GLU A 102 31.57 14.92 -14.03
N ASP A 103 31.09 13.68 -14.14
CA ASP A 103 29.70 13.30 -13.89
C ASP A 103 29.30 13.67 -12.45
N VAL A 104 30.15 13.34 -11.46
CA VAL A 104 29.92 13.67 -10.05
C VAL A 104 29.88 15.18 -9.82
N MET A 105 30.81 15.93 -10.41
CA MET A 105 30.82 17.39 -10.28
C MET A 105 29.57 18.02 -10.92
N ARG A 106 29.14 17.56 -12.09
CA ARG A 106 27.90 18.01 -12.75
C ARG A 106 26.68 17.74 -11.87
N ALA A 107 26.57 16.53 -11.31
CA ALA A 107 25.48 16.16 -10.41
C ALA A 107 25.45 17.05 -9.16
N LYS A 108 26.59 17.22 -8.46
CA LYS A 108 26.71 18.10 -7.28
C LYS A 108 26.32 19.54 -7.61
N ALA A 109 26.76 20.07 -8.76
CA ALA A 109 26.41 21.42 -9.20
C ALA A 109 24.90 21.57 -9.41
N THR A 110 24.24 20.56 -10.01
CA THR A 110 22.78 20.51 -10.16
C THR A 110 22.05 20.43 -8.82
N GLU A 111 22.51 19.61 -7.88
CA GLU A 111 21.91 19.51 -6.54
C GLU A 111 21.98 20.83 -5.78
N MET A 112 23.14 21.49 -5.75
CA MET A 112 23.31 22.83 -5.15
C MET A 112 22.39 23.86 -5.79
N ALA A 113 22.10 23.67 -7.08
CA ALA A 113 21.20 24.49 -7.86
C ALA A 113 19.73 24.26 -7.50
N VAL A 114 19.32 23.02 -7.28
CA VAL A 114 17.93 22.63 -7.00
C VAL A 114 17.57 22.88 -5.53
N SER A 115 18.50 22.61 -4.61
CA SER A 115 18.32 22.79 -3.17
C SER A 115 19.54 23.50 -2.57
N PRO A 116 19.55 24.84 -2.51
CA PRO A 116 20.63 25.61 -1.92
C PRO A 116 20.67 25.37 -0.40
N ARG A 117 21.41 24.36 0.06
CA ARG A 117 21.70 24.17 1.48
C ARG A 117 22.93 24.98 1.89
N GLN A 118 22.97 25.47 3.14
CA GLN A 118 24.22 25.93 3.74
C GLN A 118 25.17 24.73 3.87
N LEU A 119 26.27 24.74 3.11
CA LEU A 119 27.34 23.77 3.24
C LEU A 119 28.05 23.98 4.58
N SER A 120 28.34 22.89 5.28
CA SER A 120 29.22 22.90 6.44
C SER A 120 30.67 23.25 6.03
N MET A 121 31.45 23.76 6.98
CA MET A 121 32.88 24.05 6.74
C MET A 121 33.68 22.80 6.31
N SER A 122 33.30 21.62 6.80
CA SER A 122 33.91 20.34 6.39
C SER A 122 33.58 19.97 4.94
N GLU A 123 32.34 20.19 4.49
CA GLU A 123 31.94 19.97 3.09
C GLU A 123 32.64 20.94 2.14
N MET A 124 32.80 22.20 2.54
CA MET A 124 33.55 23.19 1.76
C MET A 124 35.04 22.84 1.65
N MET A 125 35.66 22.36 2.73
CA MET A 125 37.07 21.91 2.69
C MET A 125 37.25 20.64 1.85
N ALA A 126 36.32 19.68 1.93
CA ALA A 126 36.35 18.48 1.10
C ALA A 126 36.27 18.82 -0.40
N MET A 127 35.33 19.69 -0.79
CA MET A 127 35.20 20.17 -2.16
C MET A 127 36.44 20.95 -2.64
N ALA A 128 37.06 21.76 -1.77
CA ALA A 128 38.29 22.48 -2.11
C ALA A 128 39.49 21.54 -2.30
N SER A 129 39.58 20.47 -1.51
CA SER A 129 40.64 19.46 -1.65
C SER A 129 40.44 18.59 -2.89
N GLU A 130 39.20 18.18 -3.21
CA GLU A 130 38.86 17.42 -4.43
C GLU A 130 39.11 18.25 -5.71
N ALA A 131 39.02 19.57 -5.62
CA ALA A 131 39.33 20.49 -6.72
C ALA A 131 40.84 20.82 -6.87
N GLY A 132 41.72 20.19 -6.08
CA GLY A 132 43.18 20.33 -6.19
C GLY A 132 43.76 21.61 -5.57
N ASN A 133 42.99 22.35 -4.76
CA ASN A 133 43.50 23.54 -4.08
C ASN A 133 44.04 23.19 -2.69
N ASN A 134 45.37 23.06 -2.57
CA ASN A 134 46.03 23.05 -1.27
C ASN A 134 45.80 24.40 -0.58
N ILE A 135 45.01 24.42 0.49
CA ILE A 135 44.90 25.61 1.36
C ILE A 135 46.11 25.59 2.31
N SER A 136 47.25 26.03 1.81
CA SER A 136 48.33 26.54 2.63
C SER A 136 48.60 27.99 2.22
N GLU A 137 48.54 28.88 3.21
CA GLU A 137 48.92 30.30 3.21
C GLU A 137 47.83 31.35 2.91
N GLY A 138 47.57 32.20 3.92
CA GLY A 138 47.26 33.61 3.69
C GLY A 138 45.84 34.12 3.98
N VAL A 139 45.31 33.93 5.20
CA VAL A 139 44.11 34.69 5.62
C VAL A 139 44.52 36.13 5.97
N LYS A 140 44.42 37.06 5.01
CA LYS A 140 44.31 38.50 5.31
C LYS A 140 42.84 38.90 5.39
N LYS A 141 42.45 39.45 6.55
CA LYS A 141 41.16 40.11 6.78
C LYS A 141 41.05 41.38 5.93
N SER A 142 40.05 41.46 5.07
CA SER A 142 39.49 42.73 4.59
C SER A 142 37.96 42.61 4.53
N GLY A 143 37.28 43.63 5.05
CA GLY A 143 35.89 43.58 5.52
C GLY A 143 34.80 43.50 4.45
N GLY A 144 33.61 43.16 4.94
CA GLY A 144 32.32 43.46 4.33
C GLY A 144 31.85 42.52 3.22
N GLY A 145 30.95 41.60 3.57
CA GLY A 145 30.16 40.82 2.61
C GLY A 145 30.54 39.35 2.56
N MET A 146 29.58 38.49 2.93
CA MET A 146 29.68 37.04 2.81
C MET A 146 29.75 36.66 1.32
N LYS A 147 30.96 36.58 0.75
CA LYS A 147 31.17 36.03 -0.60
C LYS A 147 30.84 34.54 -0.58
N MET A 148 30.06 34.11 -1.57
CA MET A 148 29.83 32.68 -1.83
C MET A 148 31.17 31.94 -1.96
N PRO A 149 31.24 30.66 -1.56
CA PRO A 149 32.42 29.84 -1.78
C PRO A 149 32.70 29.76 -3.28
N ALA A 150 33.87 30.23 -3.70
CA ALA A 150 34.37 30.04 -5.05
C ALA A 150 34.82 28.57 -5.19
N GLY A 151 33.86 27.69 -5.49
CA GLY A 151 34.05 26.24 -5.56
C GLY A 151 33.24 25.56 -6.66
N ILE A 152 33.10 26.20 -7.82
CA ILE A 152 32.69 25.49 -9.05
C ILE A 152 33.98 25.21 -9.84
N PRO A 153 34.45 23.95 -9.93
CA PRO A 153 35.66 23.61 -10.67
C PRO A 153 35.54 24.01 -12.15
N LYS A 154 36.62 24.56 -12.71
CA LYS A 154 36.74 24.87 -14.15
C LYS A 154 37.17 23.62 -14.92
N ILE A 155 36.30 22.63 -15.15
CA ILE A 155 36.57 21.54 -16.11
C ILE A 155 35.28 21.19 -16.86
N GLY A 156 35.35 21.15 -18.20
CA GLY A 156 34.23 20.90 -19.11
C GLY A 156 33.44 22.16 -19.48
N LYS A 157 32.88 22.24 -20.70
CA LYS A 157 31.99 23.34 -21.11
C LYS A 157 30.82 23.42 -20.12
N MET A 158 30.84 24.43 -19.26
CA MET A 158 29.78 24.70 -18.27
C MET A 158 28.42 24.69 -18.97
N PRO A 159 27.41 23.91 -18.50
CA PRO A 159 26.12 23.80 -19.16
C PRO A 159 25.45 25.18 -19.31
N ASP A 160 24.77 25.42 -20.43
CA ASP A 160 24.24 26.76 -20.74
C ASP A 160 23.19 27.23 -19.73
N TRP A 161 22.45 26.32 -19.10
CA TRP A 161 21.52 26.68 -18.02
C TRP A 161 22.25 27.19 -16.77
N VAL A 162 23.46 26.68 -16.47
CA VAL A 162 24.32 27.16 -15.37
C VAL A 162 24.82 28.57 -15.68
N LYS A 163 25.25 28.83 -16.92
CA LYS A 163 25.65 30.19 -17.36
C LYS A 163 24.50 31.18 -17.22
N LYS A 164 23.31 30.82 -17.71
CA LYS A 164 22.09 31.62 -17.58
C LYS A 164 21.74 31.92 -16.12
N ARG A 165 21.91 30.95 -15.21
CA ARG A 165 21.72 31.16 -13.77
C ARG A 165 22.76 32.12 -13.17
N ILE A 166 24.03 31.99 -13.53
CA ILE A 166 25.10 32.90 -13.08
C ILE A 166 24.85 34.32 -13.59
N GLU A 167 24.44 34.49 -14.85
CA GLU A 167 24.09 35.77 -15.43
C GLU A 167 22.87 36.40 -14.76
N ALA A 168 21.80 35.62 -14.54
CA ALA A 168 20.61 36.09 -13.82
C ALA A 168 20.95 36.57 -12.40
N ARG A 169 21.83 35.84 -11.71
CA ARG A 169 22.30 36.24 -10.38
C ARG A 169 23.13 37.52 -10.41
N LYS A 170 24.09 37.64 -11.33
CA LYS A 170 24.92 38.85 -11.49
C LYS A 170 24.06 40.07 -11.84
N LYS A 171 23.07 39.88 -12.72
CA LYS A 171 22.11 40.93 -13.09
C LYS A 171 21.28 41.37 -11.89
N ALA A 172 20.77 40.43 -11.11
CA ALA A 172 20.00 40.72 -9.90
C ALA A 172 20.83 41.43 -8.81
N GLU A 173 22.10 41.03 -8.60
CA GLU A 173 23.05 41.70 -7.71
C GLU A 173 23.35 43.13 -8.18
N ALA A 174 23.53 43.35 -9.48
CA ALA A 174 23.75 44.68 -10.05
C ALA A 174 22.51 45.59 -9.94
N GLU A 175 21.30 45.01 -10.00
CA GLU A 175 20.03 45.73 -9.91
C GLU A 175 19.48 45.86 -8.47
N GLY A 176 20.15 45.28 -7.47
CA GLY A 176 19.67 45.26 -6.07
C GLY A 176 18.36 44.49 -5.86
N LYS A 177 18.03 43.54 -6.75
CA LYS A 177 16.77 42.78 -6.74
C LYS A 177 17.01 41.32 -6.36
N LYS A 178 15.93 40.63 -5.96
CA LYS A 178 15.95 39.18 -5.75
C LYS A 178 16.07 38.48 -7.12
N ALA A 179 17.03 37.57 -7.26
CA ALA A 179 17.25 36.85 -8.52
C ALA A 179 16.10 35.88 -8.82
N GLU A 180 15.41 36.08 -9.94
CA GLU A 180 14.60 35.03 -10.56
C GLU A 180 15.53 34.07 -11.30
N MET A 181 15.72 32.90 -10.70
CA MET A 181 16.64 31.91 -11.23
C MET A 181 15.93 31.05 -12.29
N PRO A 182 16.48 30.91 -13.50
CA PRO A 182 16.00 29.92 -14.47
C PRO A 182 15.85 28.54 -13.82
N GLU A 183 14.75 27.84 -14.16
CA GLU A 183 14.53 26.47 -13.70
C GLU A 183 15.63 25.54 -14.22
N VAL A 184 16.02 24.60 -13.36
CA VAL A 184 16.96 23.54 -13.72
C VAL A 184 16.23 22.57 -14.67
N PRO A 185 16.81 22.25 -15.85
CA PRO A 185 16.21 21.28 -16.78
C PRO A 185 15.92 19.94 -16.11
N ILE A 186 14.81 19.29 -16.48
CA ILE A 186 14.40 17.99 -15.91
C ILE A 186 15.49 16.95 -16.13
N GLU A 187 16.08 16.90 -17.32
CA GLU A 187 17.17 15.99 -17.69
C GLU A 187 18.38 16.12 -16.74
N GLU A 188 18.70 17.34 -16.31
CA GLU A 188 19.80 17.59 -15.36
C GLU A 188 19.44 17.10 -13.96
N LYS A 189 18.18 17.31 -13.53
CA LYS A 189 17.70 16.76 -12.25
C LYS A 189 17.75 15.24 -12.25
N GLU A 190 17.31 14.62 -13.33
CA GLU A 190 17.35 13.17 -13.53
C GLU A 190 18.79 12.63 -13.56
N PHE A 191 19.71 13.36 -14.22
CA PHE A 191 21.14 13.03 -14.24
C PHE A 191 21.72 13.04 -12.83
N ALA A 192 21.49 14.14 -12.09
CA ALA A 192 21.99 14.30 -10.74
C ALA A 192 21.43 13.24 -9.78
N GLN A 193 20.12 12.93 -9.89
CA GLN A 193 19.48 11.88 -9.13
C GLN A 193 20.09 10.50 -9.42
N ALA A 194 20.35 10.17 -10.69
CA ALA A 194 20.97 8.90 -11.06
C ALA A 194 22.37 8.76 -10.46
N ILE A 195 23.21 9.79 -10.57
CA ILE A 195 24.56 9.79 -10.00
C ILE A 195 24.51 9.69 -8.46
N GLY A 196 23.65 10.48 -7.81
CA GLY A 196 23.48 10.43 -6.36
C GLY A 196 22.99 9.06 -5.87
N GLU A 197 22.11 8.40 -6.62
CA GLU A 197 21.65 7.04 -6.32
C GLU A 197 22.76 6.00 -6.47
N ILE A 198 23.56 6.10 -7.53
CA ILE A 198 24.73 5.23 -7.77
C ILE A 198 25.75 5.39 -6.63
N GLU A 199 26.12 6.63 -6.32
CA GLU A 199 27.09 6.94 -5.26
C GLU A 199 26.61 6.46 -3.89
N ARG A 200 25.35 6.73 -3.56
CA ARG A 200 24.75 6.27 -2.32
C ARG A 200 24.73 4.75 -2.24
N THR A 201 24.35 4.06 -3.31
CA THR A 201 24.23 2.60 -3.29
C THR A 201 25.61 1.96 -3.17
N ALA A 202 26.58 2.38 -3.99
CA ALA A 202 27.95 1.86 -3.97
C ALA A 202 28.64 2.01 -2.61
N LYS A 203 28.41 3.15 -1.91
CA LYS A 203 28.97 3.42 -0.58
C LYS A 203 28.34 2.62 0.55
N ASN A 204 27.08 2.18 0.41
CA ASN A 204 26.32 1.62 1.53
C ASN A 204 26.17 0.09 1.49
N ILE A 205 26.64 -0.63 0.46
CA ILE A 205 26.52 -2.11 0.38
C ILE A 205 27.02 -2.78 1.67
N GLN A 206 28.25 -2.48 2.11
CA GLN A 206 28.80 -3.06 3.35
C GLN A 206 28.09 -2.56 4.61
N ARG A 207 27.62 -1.31 4.60
CA ARG A 207 26.84 -0.75 5.70
C ARG A 207 25.50 -1.50 5.85
N TYR A 208 24.82 -1.83 4.76
CA TYR A 208 23.57 -2.60 4.81
C TYR A 208 23.78 -3.99 5.40
N VAL A 209 24.89 -4.66 5.08
CA VAL A 209 25.29 -5.93 5.71
C VAL A 209 25.41 -5.75 7.22
N GLN A 210 26.11 -4.71 7.66
CA GLN A 210 26.31 -4.44 9.09
C GLN A 210 24.97 -4.12 9.78
N GLU A 211 24.16 -3.23 9.21
CA GLU A 211 22.89 -2.83 9.80
C GLU A 211 21.92 -4.02 9.90
N LEU A 212 21.82 -4.87 8.87
CA LEU A 212 21.02 -6.10 8.91
C LEU A 212 21.52 -7.09 9.98
N ARG A 213 22.84 -7.21 10.13
CA ARG A 213 23.44 -8.12 11.12
C ARG A 213 23.14 -7.67 12.55
N GLU A 214 23.23 -6.37 12.81
CA GLU A 214 23.09 -5.78 14.14
C GLU A 214 21.62 -5.57 14.55
N SER A 215 20.72 -5.45 13.58
CA SER A 215 19.27 -5.25 13.77
C SER A 215 18.65 -6.12 14.86
N PRO A 216 18.82 -7.46 14.89
CA PRO A 216 18.14 -8.31 15.87
C PRO A 216 18.54 -8.06 17.31
N GLU A 217 19.83 -7.79 17.55
CA GLU A 217 20.32 -7.46 18.88
C GLU A 217 19.90 -6.04 19.28
N ARG A 218 19.92 -5.09 18.32
CA ARG A 218 19.46 -3.72 18.53
C ARG A 218 17.97 -3.66 18.88
N GLU A 219 17.13 -4.48 18.26
CA GLU A 219 15.71 -4.60 18.61
C GLU A 219 15.51 -4.97 20.08
N MET A 220 16.22 -5.99 20.57
CA MET A 220 16.13 -6.41 21.97
C MET A 220 16.65 -5.32 22.92
N ARG A 221 17.80 -4.72 22.61
CA ARG A 221 18.36 -3.62 23.43
C ARG A 221 17.43 -2.42 23.48
N SER A 222 16.82 -2.04 22.36
CA SER A 222 15.87 -0.93 22.30
C SER A 222 14.58 -1.22 23.05
N LEU A 223 14.08 -2.46 23.02
CA LEU A 223 12.94 -2.89 23.83
C LEU A 223 13.25 -2.77 25.33
N LEU A 224 14.39 -3.28 25.78
CA LEU A 224 14.81 -3.18 27.19
C LEU A 224 15.01 -1.71 27.62
N ASN A 225 15.62 -0.90 26.76
CA ASN A 225 15.77 0.53 27.00
C ASN A 225 14.42 1.24 27.11
N ALA A 226 13.45 0.93 26.24
CA ALA A 226 12.10 1.49 26.31
C ALA A 226 11.37 1.10 27.60
N LEU A 227 11.48 -0.16 28.02
CA LEU A 227 10.92 -0.64 29.29
C LEU A 227 11.55 0.05 30.51
N ASN A 228 12.80 0.49 30.41
CA ASN A 228 13.47 1.30 31.43
C ASN A 228 13.16 2.81 31.33
N GLY A 229 12.17 3.22 30.51
CA GLY A 229 11.82 4.63 30.29
C GLY A 229 12.84 5.42 29.48
N GLY A 230 13.75 4.73 28.79
CA GLY A 230 14.81 5.33 27.98
C GLY A 230 14.33 5.81 26.60
N PHE A 231 15.09 6.75 26.02
CA PHE A 231 14.81 7.26 24.67
C PHE A 231 15.17 6.22 23.60
N VAL A 232 14.24 5.94 22.69
CA VAL A 232 14.46 5.11 21.49
C VAL A 232 14.54 6.02 20.26
N ALA A 233 15.66 5.92 19.54
CA ALA A 233 15.91 6.77 18.38
C ALA A 233 14.84 6.59 17.29
N PRO A 234 14.39 7.67 16.63
CA PRO A 234 13.39 7.59 15.59
C PRO A 234 13.95 7.02 14.27
N SER A 235 13.06 6.46 13.45
CA SER A 235 13.37 5.96 12.10
C SER A 235 12.17 6.11 11.17
N PRO A 236 12.37 6.33 9.85
CA PRO A 236 11.30 6.03 8.90
C PRO A 236 10.90 4.56 9.00
N GLY A 237 9.62 4.26 8.78
CA GLY A 237 9.12 2.91 8.59
C GLY A 237 9.09 2.50 7.11
N GLY A 238 8.52 1.32 6.83
CA GLY A 238 8.31 0.81 5.48
C GLY A 238 9.26 -0.32 5.08
N ASP A 239 9.27 -0.63 3.79
CA ASP A 239 10.07 -1.71 3.21
C ASP A 239 11.57 -1.36 3.14
N ALA A 240 12.43 -2.17 3.76
CA ALA A 240 13.89 -1.99 3.76
C ALA A 240 14.56 -2.18 2.40
N VAL A 241 13.99 -3.02 1.52
CA VAL A 241 14.44 -3.20 0.13
C VAL A 241 14.22 -1.91 -0.65
N ARG A 242 13.06 -1.29 -0.46
CA ARG A 242 12.72 -0.02 -1.12
C ARG A 242 13.43 1.18 -0.49
N ASN A 243 13.52 1.23 0.84
CA ASN A 243 14.14 2.31 1.59
C ASN A 243 15.10 1.76 2.67
N PRO A 244 16.38 1.55 2.33
CA PRO A 244 17.37 1.06 3.28
C PRO A 244 17.57 1.90 4.54
N ASN A 245 17.10 3.16 4.56
CA ASN A 245 17.21 4.02 5.76
C ASN A 245 16.33 3.56 6.93
N THR A 246 15.44 2.57 6.71
CA THR A 246 14.72 1.87 7.79
C THR A 246 15.65 1.02 8.65
N LEU A 247 16.85 0.68 8.15
CA LEU A 247 17.87 -0.05 8.87
C LEU A 247 18.84 0.90 9.63
N PRO A 248 19.40 0.47 10.78
CA PRO A 248 19.05 -0.77 11.49
C PRO A 248 17.65 -0.70 12.11
N THR A 249 17.04 -1.85 12.37
CA THR A 249 15.75 -1.95 13.08
C THR A 249 15.94 -1.74 14.59
N GLY A 250 14.86 -1.87 15.37
CA GLY A 250 14.86 -1.52 16.79
C GLY A 250 14.81 -0.01 17.04
N ARG A 251 14.17 0.75 16.15
CA ARG A 251 13.98 2.20 16.25
C ARG A 251 12.50 2.56 16.26
N ASN A 252 12.17 3.73 16.80
CA ASN A 252 10.79 4.20 16.90
C ASN A 252 10.31 4.77 15.56
N LEU A 253 9.36 4.09 14.92
CA LEU A 253 8.94 4.44 13.56
C LEU A 253 8.10 5.72 13.53
N PHE A 254 8.30 6.57 12.52
CA PHE A 254 7.48 7.76 12.27
C PHE A 254 6.90 7.78 10.84
N GLY A 255 5.80 8.52 10.67
CA GLY A 255 5.14 8.74 9.37
C GLY A 255 5.76 9.89 8.57
N ILE A 256 4.94 10.72 7.93
CA ILE A 256 5.40 11.90 7.19
C ILE A 256 4.55 13.13 7.51
N ASN A 257 5.04 14.31 7.14
CA ASN A 257 4.23 15.51 7.14
C ASN A 257 3.23 15.47 5.98
N ALA A 258 1.96 15.18 6.27
CA ALA A 258 0.91 15.13 5.26
C ALA A 258 0.77 16.44 4.47
N GLU A 259 1.06 17.60 5.07
CA GLU A 259 0.99 18.91 4.39
C GLU A 259 2.04 19.09 3.29
N ALA A 260 3.11 18.28 3.29
CA ALA A 260 4.10 18.26 2.23
C ALA A 260 3.70 17.38 1.03
N THR A 261 2.57 16.67 1.12
CA THR A 261 2.14 15.70 0.11
C THR A 261 1.12 16.28 -0.89
N PRO A 262 1.12 15.82 -2.16
CA PRO A 262 2.11 14.89 -2.73
C PRO A 262 3.52 15.49 -2.70
N GLY A 263 4.56 14.71 -2.44
CA GLY A 263 5.96 15.16 -2.49
C GLY A 263 6.38 15.60 -3.90
N VAL A 264 7.53 16.27 -4.04
CA VAL A 264 8.01 16.74 -5.37
C VAL A 264 8.23 15.57 -6.31
N ARG A 265 8.93 14.54 -5.83
CA ARG A 265 9.16 13.29 -6.56
C ARG A 265 7.86 12.52 -6.79
N ALA A 266 7.03 12.40 -5.75
CA ALA A 266 5.73 11.73 -5.82
C ALA A 266 4.80 12.35 -6.87
N TRP A 267 4.87 13.66 -7.09
CA TRP A 267 4.12 14.34 -8.15
C TRP A 267 4.55 13.89 -9.54
N ASP A 268 5.86 13.82 -9.81
CA ASP A 268 6.37 13.39 -11.10
C ASP A 268 6.08 11.91 -11.37
N GLU A 269 6.26 11.06 -10.37
CA GLU A 269 5.94 9.63 -10.42
C GLU A 269 4.43 9.38 -10.58
N GLY A 270 3.60 10.09 -9.83
CA GLY A 270 2.15 9.98 -9.92
C GLY A 270 1.60 10.42 -11.29
N LYS A 271 2.17 11.48 -11.90
CA LYS A 271 1.83 11.85 -13.28
C LYS A 271 2.16 10.73 -14.27
N ALA A 272 3.34 10.12 -14.15
CA ALA A 272 3.79 9.06 -15.05
C ALA A 272 2.89 7.82 -14.94
N LEU A 273 2.54 7.41 -13.73
CA LEU A 273 1.61 6.30 -13.48
C LEU A 273 0.20 6.60 -14.00
N ALA A 274 -0.32 7.80 -13.75
CA ALA A 274 -1.63 8.18 -14.27
C ALA A 274 -1.67 8.18 -15.80
N LYS A 275 -0.62 8.68 -16.48
CA LYS A 275 -0.48 8.55 -17.94
C LYS A 275 -0.45 7.08 -18.37
N SER A 276 0.36 6.25 -17.72
CA SER A 276 0.44 4.82 -18.05
C SER A 276 -0.91 4.11 -17.91
N THR A 277 -1.72 4.45 -16.91
CA THR A 277 -3.08 3.91 -16.75
C THR A 277 -3.98 4.35 -17.91
N LEU A 278 -3.95 5.63 -18.28
CA LEU A 278 -4.75 6.17 -19.38
C LEU A 278 -4.34 5.57 -20.73
N ASP A 279 -3.05 5.47 -21.00
CA ASP A 279 -2.51 4.93 -22.25
C ASP A 279 -2.89 3.45 -22.40
N ARG A 280 -2.78 2.65 -21.34
CA ARG A 280 -3.20 1.23 -21.34
C ARG A 280 -4.69 1.08 -21.63
N TYR A 281 -5.53 1.88 -20.96
CA TYR A 281 -6.97 1.84 -21.19
C TYR A 281 -7.32 2.28 -22.62
N TYR A 282 -6.74 3.37 -23.09
CA TYR A 282 -6.97 3.90 -24.44
C TYR A 282 -6.53 2.92 -25.54
N GLN A 283 -5.38 2.24 -25.36
CA GLN A 283 -4.92 1.21 -26.30
C GLN A 283 -5.91 0.03 -26.43
N LYS A 284 -6.60 -0.32 -25.34
CA LYS A 284 -7.55 -1.44 -25.31
C LYS A 284 -8.96 -1.06 -25.79
N HIS A 285 -9.40 0.17 -25.46
CA HIS A 285 -10.80 0.59 -25.66
C HIS A 285 -10.98 1.66 -26.74
N GLY A 286 -9.92 2.34 -27.18
CA GLY A 286 -9.97 3.44 -28.15
C GLY A 286 -10.52 4.77 -27.60
N GLU A 287 -10.88 4.80 -26.32
CA GLU A 287 -11.39 5.97 -25.60
C GLU A 287 -10.75 6.07 -24.20
N TYR A 288 -10.87 7.23 -23.57
CA TYR A 288 -10.41 7.43 -22.19
C TYR A 288 -11.45 6.92 -21.19
N PRO A 289 -11.04 6.40 -20.02
CA PRO A 289 -11.99 5.99 -18.99
C PRO A 289 -12.75 7.21 -18.49
N ARG A 290 -14.06 7.09 -18.27
CA ARG A 290 -14.89 8.19 -17.74
C ARG A 290 -14.52 8.48 -16.28
N LYS A 291 -14.33 7.42 -15.49
CA LYS A 291 -14.01 7.53 -14.07
C LYS A 291 -13.07 6.43 -13.60
N VAL A 292 -12.14 6.82 -12.71
CA VAL A 292 -11.17 5.92 -12.07
C VAL A 292 -11.44 5.84 -10.57
N GLY A 293 -11.72 4.64 -10.07
CA GLY A 293 -11.77 4.32 -8.66
C GLY A 293 -10.36 4.10 -8.08
N TYR A 294 -10.03 4.74 -6.97
CA TYR A 294 -8.78 4.53 -6.25
C TYR A 294 -9.03 3.97 -4.85
N THR A 295 -8.19 3.03 -4.43
CA THR A 295 -8.06 2.66 -3.00
C THR A 295 -6.86 3.38 -2.38
N PHE A 296 -7.06 3.97 -1.20
CA PHE A 296 -6.15 4.94 -0.60
C PHE A 296 -5.66 4.42 0.75
N TRP A 297 -4.37 4.06 0.82
CA TRP A 297 -3.77 3.34 1.96
C TRP A 297 -2.70 4.17 2.66
N ALA A 298 -2.71 4.16 4.00
CA ALA A 298 -1.77 4.95 4.81
C ALA A 298 -0.31 4.55 4.61
N GLY A 299 -0.04 3.24 4.56
CA GLY A 299 1.32 2.72 4.35
C GLY A 299 1.92 3.22 3.03
N GLU A 300 1.19 3.10 1.93
CA GLU A 300 1.65 3.64 0.64
C GLU A 300 1.82 5.15 0.68
N PHE A 301 0.84 5.89 1.19
CA PHE A 301 0.91 7.35 1.29
C PHE A 301 2.17 7.83 2.02
N ILE A 302 2.55 7.15 3.11
CA ILE A 302 3.76 7.43 3.87
C ILE A 302 5.01 7.09 3.06
N GLU A 303 5.08 5.89 2.48
CA GLU A 303 6.28 5.39 1.80
C GLU A 303 6.55 6.08 0.45
N THR A 304 5.52 6.56 -0.24
CA THR A 304 5.61 7.27 -1.53
C THR A 304 5.52 8.78 -1.41
N GLU A 305 5.30 9.31 -0.21
CA GLU A 305 5.00 10.73 0.00
C GLU A 305 3.76 11.20 -0.79
N GLY A 306 2.77 10.32 -0.98
CA GLY A 306 1.50 10.62 -1.62
C GLY A 306 1.47 10.48 -3.15
N ALA A 307 2.12 9.46 -3.72
CA ALA A 307 2.12 9.23 -5.16
C ALA A 307 0.73 8.87 -5.72
N THR A 308 -0.09 8.09 -5.00
CA THR A 308 -1.49 7.83 -5.42
C THR A 308 -2.36 9.09 -5.37
N LEU A 309 -2.11 9.99 -4.39
CA LEU A 309 -2.74 11.31 -4.34
C LEU A 309 -2.36 12.15 -5.58
N ALA A 310 -1.09 12.11 -5.99
CA ALA A 310 -0.63 12.77 -7.21
C ALA A 310 -1.30 12.19 -8.48
N GLN A 311 -1.48 10.86 -8.56
CA GLN A 311 -2.23 10.23 -9.66
C GLN A 311 -3.66 10.80 -9.75
N ALA A 312 -4.40 10.80 -8.63
CA ALA A 312 -5.77 11.30 -8.61
C ALA A 312 -5.88 12.79 -8.98
N LEU A 313 -5.00 13.64 -8.44
CA LEU A 313 -4.94 15.05 -8.82
C LEU A 313 -4.62 15.25 -10.31
N TYR A 314 -3.68 14.47 -10.84
CA TYR A 314 -3.36 14.53 -12.25
C TYR A 314 -4.52 14.04 -13.12
N MET A 315 -5.23 12.96 -12.78
CA MET A 315 -6.43 12.50 -13.50
C MET A 315 -7.46 13.62 -13.66
N LEU A 316 -7.73 14.35 -12.58
CA LEU A 316 -8.60 15.54 -12.54
C LEU A 316 -8.06 16.72 -13.39
N GLY A 317 -6.76 16.71 -13.71
CA GLY A 317 -6.08 17.79 -14.44
C GLY A 317 -5.74 18.98 -13.53
N VAL A 318 -5.32 18.68 -12.30
CA VAL A 318 -5.01 19.67 -11.26
C VAL A 318 -3.59 19.46 -10.76
N ALA A 319 -2.82 20.53 -10.57
CA ALA A 319 -1.45 20.48 -10.07
C ALA A 319 -1.34 21.12 -8.68
N PRO A 320 -0.49 20.60 -7.78
CA PRO A 320 -0.24 21.19 -6.47
C PRO A 320 0.54 22.50 -6.57
N VAL A 321 0.22 23.45 -5.70
CA VAL A 321 0.93 24.72 -5.49
C VAL A 321 1.65 24.62 -4.15
N ARG A 322 2.95 24.94 -4.16
CA ARG A 322 3.82 24.80 -2.99
C ARG A 322 4.29 26.14 -2.44
N ASP A 323 4.48 26.20 -1.13
CA ASP A 323 5.18 27.29 -0.47
C ASP A 323 6.71 27.10 -0.49
N GLY A 324 7.44 28.07 0.09
CA GLY A 324 8.90 28.02 0.18
C GLY A 324 9.48 26.90 1.06
N MET A 325 8.64 26.18 1.80
CA MET A 325 8.98 24.99 2.59
C MET A 325 8.52 23.69 1.92
N ASN A 326 8.14 23.75 0.63
CA ASN A 326 7.58 22.65 -0.17
C ASN A 326 6.24 22.09 0.31
N ARG A 327 5.56 22.76 1.25
CA ARG A 327 4.20 22.36 1.67
C ARG A 327 3.21 22.66 0.58
N VAL A 328 2.29 21.74 0.32
CA VAL A 328 1.21 21.91 -0.65
C VAL A 328 0.09 22.72 0.01
N THR A 329 0.04 24.00 -0.33
CA THR A 329 -0.90 24.98 0.25
C THR A 329 -2.15 25.17 -0.58
N ASP A 330 -2.06 24.96 -1.90
CA ASP A 330 -3.20 25.09 -2.80
C ASP A 330 -3.06 24.21 -4.04
N LEU A 331 -4.03 24.30 -4.95
CA LEU A 331 -4.13 23.61 -6.21
C LEU A 331 -4.36 24.63 -7.33
N ARG A 332 -3.89 24.30 -8.53
CA ARG A 332 -4.20 25.04 -9.77
C ARG A 332 -4.70 24.10 -10.84
N LEU A 333 -5.66 24.56 -11.65
CA LEU A 333 -6.05 23.85 -12.87
C LEU A 333 -4.87 23.80 -13.84
N ILE A 334 -4.64 22.64 -14.44
CA ILE A 334 -3.82 22.50 -15.65
C ILE A 334 -4.72 22.92 -16.83
N PRO A 335 -4.31 23.89 -17.67
CA PRO A 335 -5.07 24.30 -18.85
C PRO A 335 -5.40 23.10 -19.75
N SER A 336 -6.62 23.04 -20.30
CA SER A 336 -7.06 21.88 -21.11
C SER A 336 -6.14 21.61 -22.31
N ALA A 337 -5.63 22.66 -22.96
CA ALA A 337 -4.68 22.54 -24.06
C ALA A 337 -3.30 21.98 -23.63
N GLU A 338 -2.83 22.29 -22.41
CA GLU A 338 -1.61 21.68 -21.84
C GLU A 338 -1.86 20.23 -21.44
N LEU A 339 -3.07 19.93 -20.92
CA LEU A 339 -3.46 18.61 -20.48
C LEU A 339 -3.58 17.62 -21.65
N GLY A 340 -4.08 18.07 -22.80
CA GLY A 340 -4.14 17.32 -24.06
C GLY A 340 -5.13 16.15 -24.08
N ARG A 341 -5.97 16.00 -23.05
CA ARG A 341 -6.97 14.93 -22.90
C ARG A 341 -8.12 15.38 -21.98
N PRO A 342 -9.26 14.65 -21.94
CA PRO A 342 -10.35 14.99 -21.05
C PRO A 342 -9.93 14.99 -19.57
N ARG A 343 -10.59 15.80 -18.74
CA ARG A 343 -10.47 15.64 -17.29
C ARG A 343 -11.22 14.38 -16.88
N ILE A 344 -10.53 13.49 -16.16
CA ILE A 344 -11.06 12.17 -15.81
C ILE A 344 -11.65 12.24 -14.41
N ASP A 345 -12.88 11.75 -14.23
CA ASP A 345 -13.51 11.70 -12.90
C ASP A 345 -12.82 10.67 -12.01
N VAL A 346 -12.89 10.86 -10.70
CA VAL A 346 -12.28 9.96 -9.74
C VAL A 346 -13.22 9.69 -8.59
N VAL A 347 -13.20 8.47 -8.07
CA VAL A 347 -13.85 8.13 -6.81
C VAL A 347 -12.82 7.46 -5.91
N ILE A 348 -12.71 7.94 -4.67
CA ILE A 348 -11.67 7.54 -3.73
C ILE A 348 -12.33 6.75 -2.62
N GLN A 349 -11.90 5.51 -2.44
CA GLN A 349 -12.11 4.76 -1.22
C GLN A 349 -10.88 4.92 -0.32
N THR A 350 -11.02 5.59 0.82
CA THR A 350 -9.97 5.72 1.83
C THR A 350 -10.04 4.62 2.89
N SER A 351 -8.90 4.08 3.28
CA SER A 351 -8.75 3.31 4.52
C SER A 351 -8.97 4.22 5.74
N GLY A 352 -9.37 3.63 6.87
CA GLY A 352 -9.52 4.39 8.13
C GLY A 352 -8.18 4.99 8.60
N GLN A 353 -7.08 4.25 8.43
CA GLN A 353 -5.74 4.75 8.77
C GLN A 353 -5.36 5.99 7.95
N LEU A 354 -5.65 6.00 6.64
CA LEU A 354 -5.31 7.15 5.81
C LEU A 354 -6.14 8.38 6.19
N ARG A 355 -7.44 8.18 6.44
CA ARG A 355 -8.32 9.24 6.95
C ARG A 355 -7.72 9.89 8.19
N ASP A 356 -7.17 9.11 9.10
CA ASP A 356 -6.63 9.62 10.37
C ASP A 356 -5.31 10.38 10.18
N VAL A 357 -4.41 9.92 9.29
CA VAL A 357 -3.09 10.54 9.09
C VAL A 357 -3.09 11.69 8.06
N ALA A 358 -4.05 11.73 7.15
CA ALA A 358 -4.04 12.61 5.97
C ALA A 358 -5.40 13.26 5.67
N ALA A 359 -6.21 13.54 6.70
CA ALA A 359 -7.53 14.17 6.53
C ALA A 359 -7.51 15.43 5.65
N SER A 360 -6.52 16.30 5.88
CA SER A 360 -6.35 17.53 5.09
C SER A 360 -6.12 17.28 3.60
N ARG A 361 -5.57 16.12 3.23
CA ARG A 361 -5.35 15.73 1.82
C ARG A 361 -6.63 15.22 1.16
N LEU A 362 -7.51 14.58 1.92
CA LEU A 362 -8.85 14.19 1.47
C LEU A 362 -9.73 15.43 1.22
N GLU A 363 -9.64 16.44 2.10
CA GLU A 363 -10.27 17.74 1.87
C GLU A 363 -9.68 18.46 0.64
N LEU A 364 -8.36 18.40 0.44
CA LEU A 364 -7.69 18.95 -0.74
C LEU A 364 -8.21 18.30 -2.04
N LEU A 365 -8.41 16.98 -2.07
CA LEU A 365 -9.03 16.29 -3.20
C LEU A 365 -10.47 16.74 -3.45
N THR A 366 -11.24 16.92 -2.38
CA THR A 366 -12.61 17.46 -2.49
C THR A 366 -12.61 18.86 -3.12
N LYS A 367 -11.67 19.72 -2.71
CA LYS A 367 -11.47 21.04 -3.34
C LYS A 367 -11.13 20.89 -4.83
N ALA A 368 -10.27 19.94 -5.19
CA ALA A 368 -9.90 19.66 -6.58
C ALA A 368 -11.12 19.28 -7.43
N VAL A 369 -11.95 18.35 -6.95
CA VAL A 369 -13.17 17.90 -7.65
C VAL A 369 -14.12 19.07 -7.88
N LYS A 370 -14.40 19.88 -6.85
CA LYS A 370 -15.29 21.05 -6.98
C LYS A 370 -14.75 22.09 -7.97
N MET A 371 -13.45 22.37 -7.90
CA MET A 371 -12.77 23.29 -8.82
C MET A 371 -12.89 22.82 -10.28
N VAL A 372 -12.73 21.52 -10.51
CA VAL A 372 -12.78 20.93 -11.86
C VAL A 372 -14.22 20.83 -12.38
N ALA A 373 -15.18 20.42 -11.55
CA ALA A 373 -16.59 20.33 -11.93
C ALA A 373 -17.16 21.69 -12.40
N GLN A 374 -16.64 22.78 -11.85
CA GLN A 374 -17.03 24.17 -12.18
C GLN A 374 -16.17 24.81 -13.28
N SER A 375 -15.13 24.11 -13.75
CA SER A 375 -14.23 24.67 -14.75
C SER A 375 -14.93 24.87 -16.09
N LYS A 376 -14.50 25.91 -16.82
CA LYS A 376 -15.07 26.33 -18.11
C LYS A 376 -13.98 26.28 -19.17
N ASN A 377 -14.38 26.16 -20.43
CA ASN A 377 -13.47 26.11 -21.59
C ASN A 377 -12.55 24.86 -21.63
N ASP A 378 -13.03 23.71 -21.17
CA ASP A 378 -12.31 22.44 -21.32
C ASP A 378 -12.46 21.90 -22.75
N THR A 379 -11.55 22.29 -23.64
CA THR A 379 -11.57 21.96 -25.07
C THR A 379 -11.48 20.46 -25.36
N CYS A 380 -10.94 19.67 -24.42
CA CYS A 380 -10.81 18.21 -24.56
C CYS A 380 -11.92 17.42 -23.84
N GLY A 381 -12.89 18.08 -23.20
CA GLY A 381 -13.95 17.43 -22.42
C GLY A 381 -13.65 17.33 -20.91
N ASN A 382 -14.70 17.11 -20.12
CA ASN A 382 -14.63 17.11 -18.66
C ASN A 382 -15.61 16.09 -18.06
N TYR A 383 -15.12 14.88 -17.83
CA TYR A 383 -15.91 13.78 -17.25
C TYR A 383 -16.25 14.00 -15.78
N VAL A 384 -15.55 14.89 -15.06
CA VAL A 384 -15.90 15.28 -13.69
C VAL A 384 -17.21 16.09 -13.68
N SER A 385 -17.35 17.01 -14.62
CA SER A 385 -18.56 17.82 -14.77
C SER A 385 -19.74 16.95 -15.20
N GLU A 386 -19.54 16.09 -16.21
CA GLU A 386 -20.54 15.11 -16.65
C GLU A 386 -20.95 14.17 -15.49
N GLY A 387 -19.97 13.61 -14.78
CA GLY A 387 -20.21 12.72 -13.64
C GLY A 387 -20.88 13.42 -12.46
N THR A 388 -20.70 14.73 -12.29
CA THR A 388 -21.42 15.53 -11.27
C THR A 388 -22.89 15.67 -11.66
N VAL A 389 -23.20 15.96 -12.92
CA VAL A 389 -24.58 16.02 -13.43
C VAL A 389 -25.28 14.67 -13.27
N GLU A 390 -24.57 13.59 -13.61
CA GLU A 390 -25.11 12.23 -13.49
C GLU A 390 -25.34 11.82 -12.04
N SER A 391 -24.40 12.11 -11.12
CA SER A 391 -24.62 11.88 -9.69
C SER A 391 -25.80 12.70 -9.16
N GLU A 392 -25.99 13.94 -9.58
CA GLU A 392 -27.16 14.76 -9.21
C GLU A 392 -28.47 14.11 -9.70
N ARG A 393 -28.50 13.62 -10.94
CA ARG A 393 -29.66 12.91 -11.52
C ARG A 393 -30.01 11.65 -10.71
N ILE A 394 -29.03 10.79 -10.43
CA ILE A 394 -29.23 9.56 -9.66
C ILE A 394 -29.74 9.86 -8.25
N LEU A 395 -29.21 10.91 -7.60
CA LEU A 395 -29.65 11.30 -6.26
C LEU A 395 -31.09 11.84 -6.25
N LEU A 396 -31.49 12.61 -7.26
CA LEU A 396 -32.88 13.04 -7.44
C LEU A 396 -33.83 11.84 -7.60
N GLU A 397 -33.44 10.84 -8.38
CA GLU A 397 -34.22 9.60 -8.58
C GLU A 397 -34.33 8.78 -7.29
N LYS A 398 -33.33 8.85 -6.41
CA LYS A 398 -33.34 8.26 -5.07
C LYS A 398 -34.10 9.10 -4.03
N GLY A 399 -34.75 10.19 -4.45
CA GLY A 399 -35.66 11.00 -3.62
C GLY A 399 -35.00 12.11 -2.81
N PHE A 400 -33.73 12.44 -3.09
CA PHE A 400 -33.07 13.59 -2.48
C PHE A 400 -33.67 14.90 -3.02
N SER A 401 -33.74 15.94 -2.19
CA SER A 401 -34.18 17.25 -2.68
C SER A 401 -33.17 17.82 -3.70
N PRO A 402 -33.59 18.67 -4.65
CA PRO A 402 -32.66 19.26 -5.62
C PRO A 402 -31.47 19.99 -5.01
N LYS A 403 -31.67 20.60 -3.84
CA LYS A 403 -30.59 21.25 -3.10
C LYS A 403 -29.58 20.23 -2.56
N GLU A 404 -30.05 19.19 -1.90
CA GLU A 404 -29.18 18.14 -1.33
C GLU A 404 -28.46 17.36 -2.42
N ALA A 405 -29.17 16.98 -3.48
CA ALA A 405 -28.60 16.27 -4.63
C ALA A 405 -27.43 17.07 -5.24
N ARG A 406 -27.60 18.38 -5.42
CA ARG A 406 -26.53 19.26 -5.94
C ARG A 406 -25.37 19.47 -4.97
N GLU A 407 -25.64 19.55 -3.67
CA GLU A 407 -24.58 19.67 -2.67
C GLU A 407 -23.74 18.38 -2.58
N LEU A 408 -24.38 17.21 -2.74
CA LEU A 408 -23.75 15.90 -2.61
C LEU A 408 -23.18 15.35 -3.91
N SER A 409 -23.60 15.85 -5.09
CA SER A 409 -23.18 15.34 -6.40
C SER A 409 -21.69 15.49 -6.69
N THR A 410 -20.98 16.35 -5.95
CA THR A 410 -19.52 16.55 -6.05
C THR A 410 -18.71 15.71 -5.05
N VAL A 411 -19.36 14.94 -4.18
CA VAL A 411 -18.67 14.09 -3.21
C VAL A 411 -18.03 12.91 -3.94
N ARG A 412 -16.71 12.72 -3.73
CA ARG A 412 -15.92 11.65 -4.34
C ARG A 412 -15.06 10.85 -3.36
N VAL A 413 -14.98 11.25 -2.10
CA VAL A 413 -14.13 10.58 -1.10
C VAL A 413 -15.00 9.87 -0.08
N PHE A 414 -14.84 8.55 0.01
CA PHE A 414 -15.64 7.66 0.85
C PHE A 414 -14.76 6.71 1.64
N GLY A 415 -15.25 6.21 2.77
CA GLY A 415 -14.53 5.26 3.60
C GLY A 415 -15.40 4.64 4.68
N GLY A 416 -14.79 3.80 5.51
CA GLY A 416 -15.45 3.24 6.68
C GLY A 416 -15.46 4.22 7.85
N ALA A 417 -16.49 4.15 8.71
CA ALA A 417 -16.40 4.76 10.04
C ALA A 417 -15.29 4.08 10.88
N GLY A 418 -15.11 2.77 10.71
CA GLY A 418 -14.00 2.01 11.26
C GLY A 418 -12.81 1.87 10.30
N TYR A 419 -11.95 0.89 10.57
CA TYR A 419 -10.71 0.68 9.82
C TYR A 419 -10.84 -0.32 8.68
N GLY A 420 -11.69 -1.34 8.82
CA GLY A 420 -11.99 -2.32 7.78
C GLY A 420 -13.33 -2.06 7.08
N THR A 421 -13.55 -2.74 5.97
CA THR A 421 -14.79 -2.75 5.21
C THR A 421 -15.83 -3.68 5.84
N GLY A 422 -15.40 -4.64 6.66
CA GLY A 422 -16.25 -5.64 7.30
C GLY A 422 -16.80 -6.72 6.36
N ILE A 423 -16.25 -6.85 5.13
CA ILE A 423 -16.67 -7.89 4.19
C ILE A 423 -15.88 -9.20 4.33
N THR A 424 -14.64 -9.17 4.84
CA THR A 424 -13.78 -10.38 4.95
C THR A 424 -14.48 -11.49 5.72
N GLY A 425 -14.97 -11.19 6.93
CA GLY A 425 -15.71 -12.17 7.74
C GLY A 425 -17.06 -12.58 7.17
N LEU A 426 -17.66 -11.82 6.23
CA LEU A 426 -18.87 -12.25 5.52
C LEU A 426 -18.52 -13.21 4.37
N VAL A 427 -17.47 -12.89 3.63
CA VAL A 427 -16.92 -13.74 2.56
C VAL A 427 -16.56 -15.12 3.10
N GLU A 428 -15.84 -15.15 4.23
CA GLU A 428 -15.40 -16.37 4.89
C GLU A 428 -16.56 -17.20 5.45
N LYS A 429 -17.70 -16.58 5.73
CA LYS A 429 -18.95 -17.27 6.11
C LYS A 429 -19.75 -17.63 4.88
N GLY A 430 -19.21 -18.55 4.08
CA GLY A 430 -19.76 -18.96 2.79
C GLY A 430 -21.19 -19.52 2.82
N ASP A 431 -21.71 -19.90 3.98
CA ASP A 431 -23.10 -20.32 4.18
C ASP A 431 -24.06 -19.19 4.56
N ALA A 432 -23.55 -18.01 4.93
CA ALA A 432 -24.30 -16.83 5.35
C ALA A 432 -24.70 -15.90 4.19
N TRP A 433 -24.31 -16.22 2.96
CA TRP A 433 -24.68 -15.51 1.74
C TRP A 433 -24.85 -16.49 0.58
N GLU A 434 -25.72 -16.16 -0.37
CA GLU A 434 -25.94 -16.94 -1.60
C GLU A 434 -25.47 -16.19 -2.84
N LYS A 435 -25.60 -14.86 -2.84
CA LYS A 435 -25.25 -14.01 -3.98
C LYS A 435 -24.19 -12.98 -3.59
N GLU A 436 -23.24 -12.75 -4.50
CA GLU A 436 -22.19 -11.73 -4.32
C GLU A 436 -22.76 -10.31 -4.09
N SER A 437 -23.98 -10.05 -4.58
CA SER A 437 -24.70 -8.79 -4.34
C SER A 437 -24.94 -8.49 -2.85
N GLU A 438 -25.04 -9.51 -1.99
CA GLU A 438 -25.19 -9.34 -0.54
C GLU A 438 -23.91 -8.78 0.08
N ILE A 439 -22.75 -9.19 -0.43
CA ILE A 439 -21.43 -8.71 -0.03
C ILE A 439 -21.22 -7.28 -0.55
N ALA A 440 -21.59 -7.01 -1.81
CA ALA A 440 -21.57 -5.66 -2.37
C ALA A 440 -22.44 -4.68 -1.56
N ALA A 441 -23.64 -5.11 -1.15
CA ALA A 441 -24.53 -4.31 -0.31
C ALA A 441 -23.91 -4.01 1.06
N ARG A 442 -23.21 -4.99 1.65
CA ARG A 442 -22.48 -4.79 2.90
C ARG A 442 -21.32 -3.81 2.75
N TYR A 443 -20.55 -3.92 1.66
CA TYR A 443 -19.48 -3.01 1.33
C TYR A 443 -19.99 -1.57 1.21
N LEU A 444 -21.03 -1.34 0.40
CA LEU A 444 -21.68 -0.03 0.22
C LEU A 444 -22.13 0.56 1.56
N SER A 445 -22.75 -0.27 2.41
CA SER A 445 -23.23 0.19 3.72
C SER A 445 -22.09 0.52 4.67
N ASN A 446 -20.99 -0.22 4.65
CA ASN A 446 -19.91 -0.02 5.61
C ASN A 446 -18.95 1.09 5.16
N MET A 447 -18.77 1.27 3.85
CA MET A 447 -17.84 2.23 3.24
C MET A 447 -18.51 3.53 2.78
N GLY A 448 -19.80 3.71 3.08
CA GLY A 448 -20.58 4.87 2.67
C GLY A 448 -20.38 6.14 3.52
N MET A 449 -19.36 6.23 4.38
CA MET A 449 -19.05 7.48 5.09
C MET A 449 -18.32 8.45 4.16
N MET A 450 -18.79 9.69 4.09
CA MET A 450 -18.21 10.73 3.24
C MET A 450 -17.07 11.45 3.96
N TYR A 451 -15.90 11.54 3.32
CA TYR A 451 -14.73 12.28 3.83
C TYR A 451 -14.41 13.45 2.91
N SER A 452 -15.40 14.35 2.82
CA SER A 452 -15.41 15.51 1.93
C SER A 452 -15.02 16.79 2.70
N ASP A 453 -15.69 17.92 2.48
CA ASP A 453 -15.49 19.12 3.30
C ASP A 453 -16.16 19.01 4.68
N GLY A 454 -15.83 19.95 5.57
CA GLY A 454 -16.29 19.93 6.97
C GLY A 454 -17.80 19.85 7.20
N LYS A 455 -18.66 20.08 6.19
CA LYS A 455 -20.12 19.88 6.32
C LYS A 455 -20.55 18.43 6.08
N ALA A 456 -19.79 17.68 5.28
CA ALA A 456 -20.07 16.29 4.93
C ALA A 456 -19.10 15.29 5.57
N TRP A 457 -18.00 15.76 6.19
CA TRP A 457 -17.01 14.93 6.85
C TRP A 457 -17.62 13.98 7.90
N GLY A 458 -17.42 12.68 7.71
CA GLY A 458 -17.91 11.63 8.60
C GLY A 458 -19.42 11.40 8.54
N LYS A 459 -20.15 12.04 7.61
CA LYS A 459 -21.58 11.78 7.43
C LYS A 459 -21.79 10.53 6.58
N TYR A 460 -22.78 9.73 6.98
CA TYR A 460 -23.18 8.55 6.24
C TYR A 460 -24.01 8.94 5.00
N GLY A 461 -23.70 8.34 3.85
CA GLY A 461 -24.39 8.57 2.58
C GLY A 461 -24.17 7.43 1.61
N LYS A 462 -24.77 6.26 1.88
CA LYS A 462 -24.68 5.07 1.03
C LYS A 462 -25.15 5.35 -0.41
N GLU A 463 -26.27 6.03 -0.57
CA GLU A 463 -26.86 6.38 -1.86
C GLU A 463 -25.95 7.35 -2.64
N VAL A 464 -25.23 8.22 -1.93
CA VAL A 464 -24.22 9.12 -2.50
C VAL A 464 -23.00 8.33 -2.95
N PHE A 465 -22.56 7.35 -2.17
CA PHE A 465 -21.46 6.47 -2.57
C PHE A 465 -21.83 5.66 -3.81
N GLU A 466 -23.02 5.06 -3.84
CA GLU A 466 -23.55 4.35 -5.00
C GLU A 466 -23.58 5.24 -6.25
N ALA A 467 -24.09 6.47 -6.14
CA ALA A 467 -24.12 7.43 -7.24
C ALA A 467 -22.71 7.84 -7.72
N ALA A 468 -21.75 7.96 -6.80
CA ALA A 468 -20.37 8.31 -7.13
C ALA A 468 -19.62 7.17 -7.86
N LEU A 469 -19.97 5.91 -7.58
CA LEU A 469 -19.39 4.73 -8.22
C LEU A 469 -19.92 4.46 -9.64
N HIS A 470 -21.02 5.10 -10.04
CA HIS A 470 -21.53 5.02 -11.41
C HIS A 470 -20.45 5.43 -12.43
N ASP A 471 -20.43 4.87 -13.64
CA ASP A 471 -19.42 5.15 -14.69
C ASP A 471 -17.94 4.87 -14.34
N ALA A 472 -17.65 4.18 -13.23
CA ALA A 472 -16.29 3.77 -12.91
C ALA A 472 -15.81 2.64 -13.83
N ASP A 473 -14.86 2.96 -14.71
CA ASP A 473 -14.33 2.02 -15.72
C ASP A 473 -13.05 1.31 -15.26
N VAL A 474 -12.32 1.92 -14.30
CA VAL A 474 -11.02 1.44 -13.84
C VAL A 474 -10.97 1.48 -12.32
N VAL A 475 -10.37 0.47 -11.68
CA VAL A 475 -9.98 0.46 -10.26
C VAL A 475 -8.47 0.37 -10.13
N VAL A 476 -7.87 1.25 -9.34
CA VAL A 476 -6.42 1.29 -9.09
C VAL A 476 -6.15 1.15 -7.59
N GLN A 477 -5.24 0.25 -7.23
CA GLN A 477 -4.75 0.09 -5.86
C GLN A 477 -3.21 0.24 -5.81
N PRO A 478 -2.66 0.92 -4.79
CA PRO A 478 -1.23 0.90 -4.51
C PRO A 478 -0.70 -0.50 -4.12
N ARG A 479 0.50 -0.84 -4.60
CA ARG A 479 1.34 -1.94 -4.06
C ARG A 479 2.73 -1.39 -3.73
N GLN A 480 3.02 -1.17 -2.44
CA GLN A 480 4.26 -0.51 -2.02
C GLN A 480 5.33 -1.43 -1.43
N SER A 481 4.98 -2.65 -1.03
CA SER A 481 5.85 -3.57 -0.29
C SER A 481 6.24 -4.80 -1.11
N ASN A 482 7.46 -5.29 -0.93
CA ASN A 482 7.93 -6.57 -1.44
C ASN A 482 7.55 -7.75 -0.52
N THR A 483 6.97 -7.49 0.66
CA THR A 483 6.61 -8.55 1.62
C THR A 483 5.20 -9.11 1.43
N TRP A 484 4.37 -8.44 0.63
CA TRP A 484 3.03 -8.86 0.29
C TRP A 484 2.65 -8.48 -1.14
N GLY A 485 1.60 -9.11 -1.65
CA GLY A 485 1.07 -8.93 -2.99
C GLY A 485 -0.46 -8.95 -3.02
N ALA A 486 -1.01 -9.28 -4.18
CA ALA A 486 -2.45 -9.40 -4.38
C ALA A 486 -3.06 -10.55 -3.56
N LEU A 487 -2.39 -11.71 -3.48
CA LEU A 487 -2.91 -12.91 -2.81
C LEU A 487 -2.50 -13.00 -1.33
N SER A 488 -1.30 -12.56 -0.97
CA SER A 488 -0.76 -12.74 0.38
C SER A 488 -1.30 -11.78 1.44
N LEU A 489 -2.04 -10.73 1.05
CA LEU A 489 -2.69 -9.79 1.99
C LEU A 489 -4.19 -9.69 1.72
N ASP A 490 -4.99 -10.06 2.71
CA ASP A 490 -6.45 -10.08 2.67
C ASP A 490 -7.05 -8.69 2.38
N HIS A 491 -6.46 -7.65 2.96
CA HIS A 491 -6.90 -6.27 2.76
C HIS A 491 -6.93 -5.86 1.28
N VAL A 492 -6.14 -6.49 0.38
CA VAL A 492 -6.19 -6.16 -1.05
C VAL A 492 -7.54 -6.59 -1.67
N TYR A 493 -8.00 -7.83 -1.44
CA TYR A 493 -9.33 -8.23 -1.92
C TYR A 493 -10.43 -7.54 -1.11
N GLU A 494 -10.19 -7.25 0.17
CA GLU A 494 -11.15 -6.54 1.01
C GLU A 494 -11.51 -5.17 0.42
N PHE A 495 -10.51 -4.34 0.13
CA PHE A 495 -10.73 -2.97 -0.32
C PHE A 495 -10.93 -2.89 -1.83
N MET A 496 -9.95 -3.32 -2.61
CA MET A 496 -10.02 -3.24 -4.09
C MET A 496 -10.97 -4.26 -4.67
N GLY A 497 -11.00 -5.49 -4.13
CA GLY A 497 -11.97 -6.50 -4.54
C GLY A 497 -13.40 -6.09 -4.16
N GLY A 498 -13.63 -5.59 -2.94
CA GLY A 498 -14.93 -5.07 -2.51
C GLY A 498 -15.42 -3.92 -3.39
N LEU A 499 -14.53 -2.99 -3.75
CA LEU A 499 -14.83 -1.90 -4.68
C LEU A 499 -15.18 -2.42 -6.08
N ASN A 500 -14.39 -3.35 -6.62
CA ASN A 500 -14.65 -4.02 -7.89
C ASN A 500 -16.03 -4.68 -7.94
N LEU A 501 -16.32 -5.52 -6.94
CA LEU A 501 -17.59 -6.23 -6.84
C LEU A 501 -18.77 -5.25 -6.77
N THR A 502 -18.60 -4.16 -6.02
CA THR A 502 -19.62 -3.13 -5.87
C THR A 502 -19.88 -2.38 -7.18
N ILE A 503 -18.83 -1.96 -7.88
CA ILE A 503 -18.95 -1.31 -9.20
C ILE A 503 -19.62 -2.25 -10.19
N ARG A 504 -19.22 -3.53 -10.22
CA ARG A 504 -19.84 -4.56 -11.07
C ARG A 504 -21.33 -4.69 -10.79
N GLN A 505 -21.72 -4.69 -9.52
CA GLN A 505 -23.12 -4.82 -9.12
C GLN A 505 -23.97 -3.59 -9.48
N ILE A 506 -23.39 -2.38 -9.45
CA ILE A 506 -24.09 -1.13 -9.78
C ILE A 506 -24.21 -0.96 -11.30
N THR A 507 -23.12 -1.19 -12.03
CA THR A 507 -23.01 -0.83 -13.45
C THR A 507 -23.29 -1.99 -14.40
N GLY A 508 -23.26 -3.22 -13.89
CA GLY A 508 -23.29 -4.45 -14.71
C GLY A 508 -22.00 -4.71 -15.50
N LYS A 509 -20.97 -3.87 -15.36
CA LYS A 509 -19.69 -3.98 -16.06
C LYS A 509 -18.56 -4.28 -15.07
N ASP A 510 -17.68 -5.22 -15.42
CA ASP A 510 -16.49 -5.51 -14.62
C ASP A 510 -15.40 -4.48 -14.95
N PRO A 511 -14.98 -3.61 -14.01
CA PRO A 511 -14.01 -2.56 -14.32
C PRO A 511 -12.61 -3.16 -14.57
N GLU A 512 -11.82 -2.50 -15.42
CA GLU A 512 -10.39 -2.80 -15.56
C GLU A 512 -9.71 -2.55 -14.22
N THR A 513 -8.68 -3.33 -13.89
CA THR A 513 -8.17 -3.36 -12.53
C THR A 513 -6.66 -3.43 -12.50
N TYR A 514 -6.04 -2.39 -11.93
CA TYR A 514 -4.59 -2.23 -11.94
C TYR A 514 -4.00 -2.05 -10.54
N LEU A 515 -2.76 -2.48 -10.39
CA LEU A 515 -1.90 -2.13 -9.26
C LEU A 515 -0.90 -1.07 -9.70
N SER A 516 -0.81 0.02 -8.96
CA SER A 516 0.33 0.95 -9.06
C SER A 516 1.46 0.38 -8.20
N ASP A 517 2.44 -0.24 -8.85
CA ASP A 517 3.57 -0.92 -8.23
C ASP A 517 4.69 0.09 -7.92
N TYR A 518 4.88 0.34 -6.63
CA TYR A 518 5.86 1.29 -6.08
C TYR A 518 7.08 0.60 -5.47
N ARG A 519 7.18 -0.73 -5.55
CA ARG A 519 8.23 -1.49 -4.88
C ARG A 519 9.63 -1.13 -5.38
N ASN A 520 9.74 -0.82 -6.66
CA ASN A 520 10.95 -0.27 -7.26
C ASN A 520 10.82 1.25 -7.41
N ARG A 521 11.40 2.00 -6.47
CA ARG A 521 11.36 3.47 -6.50
C ARG A 521 11.99 4.09 -7.75
N ASN A 522 12.88 3.38 -8.44
CA ASN A 522 13.59 3.89 -9.61
C ASN A 522 12.85 3.58 -10.93
N HIS A 523 11.86 2.68 -10.86
CA HIS A 523 11.01 2.31 -11.98
C HIS A 523 9.65 1.81 -11.48
N MET A 524 8.76 2.76 -11.18
CA MET A 524 7.38 2.47 -10.81
C MET A 524 6.56 2.15 -12.05
N ARG A 525 5.58 1.26 -11.94
CA ARG A 525 4.76 0.84 -13.08
C ARG A 525 3.33 0.51 -12.72
N VAL A 526 2.48 0.51 -13.73
CA VAL A 526 1.11 0.00 -13.66
C VAL A 526 1.11 -1.47 -14.08
N GLN A 527 0.57 -2.33 -13.23
CA GLN A 527 0.47 -3.77 -13.44
C GLN A 527 -1.00 -4.20 -13.49
N ASP A 528 -1.35 -5.12 -14.41
CA ASP A 528 -2.69 -5.72 -14.45
C ASP A 528 -2.92 -6.65 -13.25
N LEU A 529 -4.12 -6.65 -12.66
CA LEU A 529 -4.39 -7.49 -11.49
C LEU A 529 -4.22 -9.00 -11.79
N LYS A 530 -4.65 -9.47 -12.97
CA LYS A 530 -4.49 -10.88 -13.35
C LYS A 530 -3.02 -11.23 -13.57
N GLU A 531 -2.26 -10.31 -14.16
CA GLU A 531 -0.80 -10.42 -14.27
C GLU A 531 -0.16 -10.52 -12.87
N ALA A 532 -0.51 -9.61 -11.94
CA ALA A 532 0.03 -9.59 -10.58
C ALA A 532 -0.26 -10.88 -9.80
N ILE A 533 -1.50 -11.37 -9.85
CA ILE A 533 -1.90 -12.66 -9.26
C ILE A 533 -1.11 -13.81 -9.89
N GLY A 534 -0.96 -13.79 -11.22
CA GLY A 534 -0.21 -14.81 -11.96
C GLY A 534 1.27 -14.85 -11.61
N VAL A 535 1.90 -13.68 -11.41
CA VAL A 535 3.30 -13.54 -10.97
C VAL A 535 3.45 -14.00 -9.52
N GLU A 536 2.62 -13.51 -8.60
CA GLU A 536 2.68 -13.88 -7.19
C GLU A 536 2.45 -15.38 -7.00
N GLY A 537 1.41 -15.96 -7.62
CA GLY A 537 1.16 -17.40 -7.53
C GLY A 537 2.34 -18.23 -8.00
N ARG A 538 2.93 -17.90 -9.16
CA ARG A 538 4.08 -18.63 -9.73
C ARG A 538 5.39 -18.44 -8.98
N THR A 539 5.54 -17.34 -8.25
CA THR A 539 6.76 -17.04 -7.47
C THR A 539 6.62 -17.46 -6.01
N THR A 540 5.39 -17.72 -5.54
CA THR A 540 5.08 -18.13 -4.16
C THR A 540 4.40 -19.49 -4.10
N LEU A 541 3.06 -19.55 -4.09
CA LEU A 541 2.22 -20.73 -3.87
C LEU A 541 2.57 -21.93 -4.76
N PHE A 542 3.12 -21.69 -5.95
CA PHE A 542 3.42 -22.74 -6.92
C PHE A 542 4.92 -22.99 -7.10
N ASN A 543 5.76 -22.27 -6.36
CA ASN A 543 7.20 -22.34 -6.47
C ASN A 543 7.81 -23.26 -5.39
N PRO A 544 8.45 -24.38 -5.76
CA PRO A 544 9.00 -25.31 -4.78
C PRO A 544 10.12 -24.70 -3.92
N GLU A 545 10.88 -23.73 -4.45
CA GLU A 545 11.92 -23.05 -3.67
C GLU A 545 11.30 -22.13 -2.62
N TYR A 546 10.27 -21.36 -3.00
CA TYR A 546 9.51 -20.55 -2.04
C TYR A 546 8.96 -21.42 -0.92
N ILE A 547 8.26 -22.48 -1.29
CA ILE A 547 7.55 -23.34 -0.33
C ILE A 547 8.56 -23.95 0.64
N ARG A 548 9.66 -24.53 0.13
CA ARG A 548 10.73 -25.12 0.94
C ARG A 548 11.34 -24.12 1.91
N GLU A 549 11.66 -22.91 1.45
CA GLU A 549 12.26 -21.89 2.31
C GLU A 549 11.26 -21.35 3.35
N LYS A 550 9.99 -21.19 2.99
CA LYS A 550 8.93 -20.72 3.89
C LYS A 550 8.61 -21.75 4.97
N MET A 551 8.58 -23.04 4.64
CA MET A 551 8.35 -24.14 5.61
C MET A 551 9.35 -24.14 6.78
N LYS A 552 10.55 -23.56 6.61
CA LYS A 552 11.52 -23.41 7.71
C LYS A 552 11.05 -22.48 8.83
N GLY A 553 9.99 -21.70 8.61
CA GLY A 553 9.39 -20.81 9.60
C GLY A 553 8.27 -21.43 10.45
N GLY A 554 8.09 -22.75 10.41
CA GLY A 554 7.21 -23.51 11.30
C GLY A 554 5.73 -23.08 11.25
N ALA A 555 5.05 -23.15 12.41
CA ALA A 555 3.62 -22.91 12.56
C ALA A 555 3.11 -21.58 11.96
N SER A 556 3.85 -20.48 12.10
CA SER A 556 3.48 -19.18 11.53
C SER A 556 3.52 -19.17 10.01
N SER A 557 4.45 -19.93 9.41
CA SER A 557 4.53 -20.07 7.96
C SER A 557 3.45 -20.99 7.42
N ALA A 558 3.09 -22.04 8.18
CA ALA A 558 1.93 -22.87 7.87
C ALA A 558 0.63 -22.04 7.86
N ALA A 559 0.42 -21.17 8.85
CA ALA A 559 -0.74 -20.28 8.89
C ALA A 559 -0.78 -19.35 7.65
N LEU A 560 0.35 -18.77 7.25
CA LEU A 560 0.43 -17.90 6.08
C LEU A 560 0.03 -18.60 4.76
N PHE A 561 0.36 -19.88 4.60
CA PHE A 561 -0.12 -20.65 3.44
C PHE A 561 -1.64 -20.79 3.44
N GLY A 562 -2.23 -21.11 4.59
CA GLY A 562 -3.68 -21.17 4.78
C GLY A 562 -4.36 -19.83 4.46
N GLU A 563 -3.82 -18.73 5.00
CA GLU A 563 -4.29 -17.37 4.74
C GLU A 563 -4.21 -17.00 3.26
N THR A 564 -3.10 -17.29 2.58
CA THR A 564 -2.93 -16.95 1.15
C THR A 564 -3.92 -17.72 0.27
N ILE A 565 -4.19 -18.99 0.60
CA ILE A 565 -5.19 -19.81 -0.12
C ILE A 565 -6.62 -19.31 0.19
N ARG A 566 -6.91 -18.94 1.45
CA ARG A 566 -8.18 -18.29 1.83
C ARG A 566 -8.40 -16.98 1.08
N ASN A 567 -7.37 -16.14 0.97
CA ASN A 567 -7.44 -14.89 0.22
C ASN A 567 -7.68 -15.12 -1.27
N THR A 568 -7.18 -16.23 -1.83
CA THR A 568 -7.47 -16.64 -3.21
C THR A 568 -8.97 -16.90 -3.41
N PHE A 569 -9.63 -17.56 -2.46
CA PHE A 569 -11.10 -17.66 -2.44
C PHE A 569 -11.78 -16.29 -2.31
N GLY A 570 -11.26 -15.41 -1.45
CA GLY A 570 -11.73 -14.03 -1.36
C GLY A 570 -11.73 -13.31 -2.71
N TRP A 571 -10.65 -13.43 -3.48
CA TRP A 571 -10.57 -12.89 -4.84
C TRP A 571 -11.54 -13.54 -5.82
N ASN A 572 -11.78 -14.86 -5.73
CA ASN A 572 -12.81 -15.50 -6.55
C ASN A 572 -14.18 -14.87 -6.38
N VAL A 573 -14.55 -14.55 -5.13
CA VAL A 573 -15.84 -13.91 -4.83
C VAL A 573 -15.88 -12.47 -5.35
N MET A 574 -14.81 -11.72 -5.15
CA MET A 574 -14.76 -10.30 -5.54
C MET A 574 -14.68 -10.12 -7.06
N LYS A 575 -13.82 -10.89 -7.72
CA LYS A 575 -13.53 -10.77 -9.15
C LYS A 575 -13.24 -12.14 -9.77
N PRO A 576 -14.27 -12.94 -10.08
CA PRO A 576 -14.11 -14.29 -10.63
C PRO A 576 -13.26 -14.35 -11.92
N SER A 577 -13.23 -13.27 -12.70
CA SER A 577 -12.50 -13.18 -13.98
C SER A 577 -10.98 -13.29 -13.86
N VAL A 578 -10.41 -13.03 -12.67
CA VAL A 578 -8.95 -13.09 -12.43
C VAL A 578 -8.48 -14.37 -11.75
N ILE A 579 -9.38 -15.16 -11.15
CA ILE A 579 -9.04 -16.46 -10.57
C ILE A 579 -9.69 -17.60 -11.39
N GLY A 580 -8.89 -18.23 -12.24
CA GLY A 580 -9.32 -19.37 -13.06
C GLY A 580 -9.22 -20.72 -12.35
N ASN A 581 -9.78 -21.76 -12.97
CA ASN A 581 -9.66 -23.15 -12.49
C ASN A 581 -8.19 -23.60 -12.40
N ASP A 582 -7.34 -23.09 -13.29
CA ASP A 582 -5.91 -23.39 -13.33
C ASP A 582 -5.18 -23.06 -12.02
N ILE A 583 -5.63 -22.02 -11.31
CA ILE A 583 -5.07 -21.65 -10.00
C ILE A 583 -5.44 -22.71 -8.95
N TRP A 584 -6.71 -23.12 -8.87
CA TRP A 584 -7.16 -24.12 -7.90
C TRP A 584 -6.65 -25.52 -8.21
N ASP A 585 -6.61 -25.90 -9.49
CA ASP A 585 -5.98 -27.15 -9.93
C ASP A 585 -4.51 -27.16 -9.53
N ARG A 586 -3.80 -26.03 -9.64
CA ARG A 586 -2.41 -25.93 -9.20
C ARG A 586 -2.27 -26.00 -7.68
N ILE A 587 -3.14 -25.34 -6.92
CA ILE A 587 -3.19 -25.46 -5.44
C ILE A 587 -3.38 -26.94 -5.05
N TYR A 588 -4.31 -27.63 -5.71
CA TYR A 588 -4.54 -29.07 -5.50
C TYR A 588 -3.27 -29.90 -5.79
N GLN A 589 -2.62 -29.72 -6.94
CA GLN A 589 -1.39 -30.46 -7.25
C GLN A 589 -0.28 -30.20 -6.22
N VAL A 590 -0.10 -28.96 -5.81
CA VAL A 590 1.00 -28.59 -4.91
C VAL A 590 0.72 -29.00 -3.46
N TYR A 591 -0.47 -28.72 -2.93
CA TYR A 591 -0.75 -28.83 -1.49
C TYR A 591 -1.50 -30.10 -1.09
N VAL A 592 -2.20 -30.76 -2.02
CA VAL A 592 -2.95 -32.00 -1.77
C VAL A 592 -2.22 -33.22 -2.34
N LYS A 593 -1.64 -33.09 -3.54
CA LYS A 593 -0.84 -34.18 -4.15
C LYS A 593 0.63 -34.15 -3.75
N ASP A 594 1.09 -33.06 -3.14
CA ASP A 594 2.51 -32.82 -2.85
C ASP A 594 3.38 -33.10 -4.10
N GLU A 595 3.00 -32.50 -5.25
CA GLU A 595 3.62 -32.75 -6.57
C GLU A 595 5.16 -32.67 -6.53
N PHE A 596 5.69 -31.78 -5.68
CA PHE A 596 7.12 -31.54 -5.53
C PHE A 596 7.82 -32.45 -4.51
N ASN A 597 7.08 -33.33 -3.83
CA ASN A 597 7.56 -34.22 -2.77
C ASN A 597 8.31 -33.45 -1.67
N LEU A 598 7.75 -32.33 -1.22
CA LEU A 598 8.34 -31.47 -0.19
C LEU A 598 7.99 -31.94 1.23
N GLY A 599 7.10 -32.92 1.38
CA GLY A 599 6.58 -33.36 2.67
C GLY A 599 5.54 -32.40 3.23
N ILE A 600 4.66 -31.88 2.35
CA ILE A 600 3.68 -30.84 2.69
C ILE A 600 2.77 -31.31 3.84
N HIS A 601 2.17 -32.49 3.72
CA HIS A 601 1.27 -33.03 4.74
C HIS A 601 2.00 -33.20 6.08
N ARG A 602 3.20 -33.80 6.06
CA ARG A 602 4.00 -33.99 7.27
C ARG A 602 4.34 -32.66 7.95
N PHE A 603 4.70 -31.63 7.18
CA PHE A 603 4.98 -30.30 7.70
C PHE A 603 3.76 -29.71 8.41
N PHE A 604 2.58 -29.70 7.76
CA PHE A 604 1.37 -29.18 8.38
C PHE A 604 0.93 -30.01 9.58
N GLU A 605 0.91 -31.34 9.49
CA GLU A 605 0.54 -32.25 10.59
C GLU A 605 1.47 -32.08 11.81
N THR A 606 2.74 -31.68 11.60
CA THR A 606 3.71 -31.44 12.69
C THR A 606 3.61 -30.02 13.26
N GLU A 607 3.55 -29.01 12.39
CA GLU A 607 3.72 -27.60 12.78
C GLU A 607 2.38 -26.91 13.07
N ASN A 608 1.36 -27.18 12.24
CA ASN A 608 0.04 -26.56 12.36
C ASN A 608 -1.03 -27.32 11.54
N PRO A 609 -1.65 -28.38 12.10
CA PRO A 609 -2.67 -29.16 11.39
C PRO A 609 -3.89 -28.32 10.98
N ALA A 610 -4.21 -27.29 11.79
CA ALA A 610 -5.34 -26.41 11.55
C ALA A 610 -5.24 -25.69 10.19
N ALA A 611 -4.03 -25.32 9.77
CA ALA A 611 -3.84 -24.65 8.49
C ALA A 611 -4.16 -25.57 7.29
N LEU A 612 -3.82 -26.86 7.35
CA LEU A 612 -4.18 -27.79 6.28
C LEU A 612 -5.66 -28.19 6.31
N GLN A 613 -6.27 -28.26 7.51
CA GLN A 613 -7.72 -28.36 7.64
C GLN A 613 -8.43 -27.17 6.98
N GLU A 614 -7.92 -25.96 7.17
CA GLU A 614 -8.46 -24.75 6.53
C GLU A 614 -8.27 -24.78 5.01
N ILE A 615 -7.07 -25.13 4.51
CA ILE A 615 -6.78 -25.21 3.07
C ILE A 615 -7.78 -26.15 2.39
N THR A 616 -7.95 -27.36 2.94
CA THR A 616 -8.89 -28.34 2.39
C THR A 616 -10.33 -27.87 2.47
N ALA A 617 -10.75 -27.24 3.57
CA ALA A 617 -12.09 -26.66 3.71
C ALA A 617 -12.36 -25.53 2.71
N VAL A 618 -11.39 -24.61 2.50
CA VAL A 618 -11.49 -23.51 1.54
C VAL A 618 -11.62 -24.04 0.11
N MET A 619 -10.83 -25.04 -0.27
CA MET A 619 -10.92 -25.66 -1.59
C MET A 619 -12.30 -26.29 -1.84
N LEU A 620 -12.83 -27.02 -0.84
CA LEU A 620 -14.15 -27.63 -0.91
C LEU A 620 -15.27 -26.58 -0.95
N GLU A 621 -15.16 -25.50 -0.18
CA GLU A 621 -16.11 -24.39 -0.23
C GLU A 621 -16.09 -23.66 -1.58
N THR A 622 -14.89 -23.47 -2.14
CA THR A 622 -14.72 -22.89 -3.47
C THR A 622 -15.44 -23.72 -4.53
N ALA A 623 -15.31 -25.05 -4.46
CA ALA A 623 -16.03 -25.96 -5.35
C ALA A 623 -17.54 -25.94 -5.10
N ARG A 624 -17.98 -25.99 -3.85
CA ARG A 624 -19.40 -25.94 -3.45
C ARG A 624 -20.09 -24.66 -3.94
N LYS A 625 -19.40 -23.52 -3.92
CA LYS A 625 -19.89 -22.22 -4.38
C LYS A 625 -19.81 -22.06 -5.91
N GLY A 626 -19.26 -23.04 -6.62
CA GLY A 626 -19.18 -23.07 -8.09
C GLY A 626 -18.04 -22.25 -8.69
N TYR A 627 -17.12 -21.74 -7.87
CA TYR A 627 -15.96 -20.96 -8.33
C TYR A 627 -14.85 -21.84 -8.91
N TRP A 628 -14.76 -23.08 -8.44
CA TRP A 628 -13.84 -24.08 -8.97
C TRP A 628 -14.61 -25.31 -9.46
N LYS A 629 -14.36 -25.69 -10.72
CA LYS A 629 -14.92 -26.88 -11.37
C LYS A 629 -14.03 -28.09 -11.10
N ALA A 630 -13.93 -28.47 -9.84
CA ALA A 630 -13.21 -29.67 -9.43
C ALA A 630 -13.84 -30.93 -10.03
N THR A 631 -13.01 -31.89 -10.41
CA THR A 631 -13.44 -33.24 -10.77
C THR A 631 -13.90 -34.02 -9.54
N GLU A 632 -14.74 -35.03 -9.75
CA GLU A 632 -15.17 -35.94 -8.69
C GLU A 632 -14.01 -36.63 -7.98
N GLU A 633 -12.90 -36.88 -8.68
CA GLU A 633 -11.68 -37.42 -8.08
C GLU A 633 -11.02 -36.41 -7.13
N GLN A 634 -10.84 -35.17 -7.58
CA GLN A 634 -10.31 -34.08 -6.74
C GLN A 634 -11.18 -33.88 -5.49
N LEU A 635 -12.51 -33.87 -5.63
CA LEU A 635 -13.43 -33.71 -4.51
C LEU A 635 -13.32 -34.85 -3.49
N ARG A 636 -13.23 -36.10 -3.95
CA ARG A 636 -13.05 -37.26 -3.06
C ARG A 636 -11.71 -37.22 -2.33
N GLU A 637 -10.63 -36.89 -3.03
CA GLU A 637 -9.29 -36.84 -2.42
C GLU A 637 -9.18 -35.72 -1.36
N ILE A 638 -9.67 -34.52 -1.68
CA ILE A 638 -9.63 -33.39 -0.74
C ILE A 638 -10.54 -33.67 0.46
N SER A 639 -11.74 -34.20 0.25
CA SER A 639 -12.65 -34.54 1.34
C SER A 639 -12.10 -35.66 2.21
N GLY A 640 -11.47 -36.68 1.62
CA GLY A 640 -10.79 -37.75 2.36
C GLY A 640 -9.63 -37.22 3.20
N LEU A 641 -8.80 -36.33 2.64
CA LEU A 641 -7.73 -35.66 3.37
C LEU A 641 -8.28 -34.81 4.53
N HIS A 642 -9.33 -34.03 4.29
CA HIS A 642 -9.97 -33.18 5.30
C HIS A 642 -10.50 -33.99 6.48
N VAL A 643 -11.23 -35.08 6.21
CA VAL A 643 -11.78 -35.97 7.25
C VAL A 643 -10.66 -36.66 8.03
N ARG A 644 -9.60 -37.14 7.36
CA ARG A 644 -8.44 -37.73 8.03
C ARG A 644 -7.78 -36.76 9.00
N LEU A 645 -7.54 -35.52 8.57
CA LEU A 645 -6.93 -34.48 9.41
C LEU A 645 -7.79 -34.14 10.64
N ILE A 646 -9.11 -34.21 10.50
CA ILE A 646 -10.04 -33.93 11.61
C ILE A 646 -10.11 -35.10 12.58
N ASP A 647 -10.04 -36.33 12.10
CA ASP A 647 -9.98 -37.52 12.96
C ASP A 647 -8.66 -37.59 13.73
N GLU A 648 -7.52 -37.38 13.05
CA GLU A 648 -6.18 -37.49 13.64
C GLU A 648 -5.82 -36.33 14.58
N HIS A 649 -6.30 -35.10 14.30
CA HIS A 649 -5.89 -33.89 15.04
C HIS A 649 -7.02 -33.14 15.74
N SER A 650 -8.24 -33.68 15.73
CA SER A 650 -9.47 -32.97 16.14
C SER A 650 -9.78 -31.74 15.28
N PRO A 651 -11.05 -31.28 15.22
CA PRO A 651 -11.40 -30.10 14.45
C PRO A 651 -10.78 -28.84 15.08
N ALA A 652 -10.00 -28.08 14.32
CA ALA A 652 -9.41 -26.83 14.80
C ALA A 652 -10.42 -25.70 14.99
N CYS A 653 -11.60 -25.80 14.36
CA CYS A 653 -12.67 -24.81 14.39
C CYS A 653 -12.24 -23.36 14.13
N TYR A 654 -11.28 -23.22 13.21
CA TYR A 654 -10.85 -21.95 12.66
C TYR A 654 -11.38 -21.81 11.22
N GLY A 655 -11.76 -20.58 10.84
CA GLY A 655 -12.24 -20.26 9.50
C GLY A 655 -13.42 -21.15 9.06
N PHE A 656 -13.22 -21.91 7.99
CA PHE A 656 -14.23 -22.71 7.30
C PHE A 656 -14.50 -24.08 7.94
N VAL A 657 -13.74 -24.49 8.96
CA VAL A 657 -13.67 -25.90 9.40
C VAL A 657 -14.93 -26.37 10.15
N CYS A 658 -15.45 -25.60 11.11
CA CYS A 658 -16.56 -26.04 11.97
C CYS A 658 -17.87 -25.29 11.78
N ASP A 659 -17.81 -24.03 11.37
CA ASP A 659 -18.97 -23.12 11.34
C ASP A 659 -19.48 -22.90 9.90
N ASN A 660 -19.71 -23.99 9.17
CA ASN A 660 -20.33 -23.97 7.85
C ASN A 660 -21.07 -25.30 7.58
N ARG A 661 -22.37 -25.35 7.89
CA ARG A 661 -23.14 -26.60 7.79
C ARG A 661 -23.31 -27.08 6.34
N LYS A 662 -23.44 -26.14 5.39
CA LYS A 662 -23.57 -26.47 3.96
C LYS A 662 -22.29 -27.10 3.43
N LEU A 663 -21.13 -26.63 3.89
CA LEU A 663 -19.85 -27.25 3.58
C LEU A 663 -19.73 -28.63 4.19
N GLN A 664 -20.14 -28.82 5.45
CA GLN A 664 -20.12 -30.15 6.10
C GLN A 664 -20.94 -31.18 5.31
N GLU A 665 -22.15 -30.81 4.90
CA GLU A 665 -23.01 -31.65 4.05
C GLU A 665 -22.33 -31.99 2.71
N PHE A 666 -21.65 -31.00 2.11
CA PHE A 666 -20.88 -31.19 0.88
C PHE A 666 -19.66 -32.11 1.07
N VAL A 667 -18.95 -32.03 2.19
CA VAL A 667 -17.85 -32.96 2.51
C VAL A 667 -18.40 -34.39 2.65
N ILE A 668 -19.49 -34.55 3.40
CA ILE A 668 -20.15 -35.84 3.63
C ILE A 668 -20.58 -36.51 2.31
N SER A 669 -21.06 -35.74 1.32
CA SER A 669 -21.47 -36.31 0.03
C SER A 669 -20.32 -36.87 -0.80
N HIS A 670 -19.07 -36.49 -0.52
CA HIS A 670 -17.88 -36.90 -1.28
C HIS A 670 -16.96 -37.87 -0.53
N VAL A 671 -17.39 -38.42 0.60
CA VAL A 671 -16.63 -39.44 1.36
C VAL A 671 -17.41 -40.74 1.54
N SER A 672 -16.69 -41.81 1.90
CA SER A 672 -17.25 -43.12 2.20
C SER A 672 -18.14 -43.10 3.45
N GLU A 673 -19.09 -44.03 3.57
CA GLU A 673 -20.00 -44.10 4.73
C GLU A 673 -19.27 -44.17 6.08
N ASN A 674 -18.18 -44.94 6.16
CA ASN A 674 -17.36 -45.01 7.38
C ASN A 674 -16.76 -43.64 7.74
N SER A 675 -16.23 -42.91 6.75
CA SER A 675 -15.68 -41.57 6.94
C SER A 675 -16.74 -40.54 7.35
N ARG A 676 -17.99 -40.70 6.90
CA ARG A 676 -19.11 -39.81 7.30
C ARG A 676 -19.38 -39.90 8.80
N GLY A 677 -19.45 -41.12 9.33
CA GLY A 677 -19.69 -41.35 10.76
C GLY A 677 -18.61 -40.71 11.64
N VAL A 678 -17.35 -40.94 11.29
CA VAL A 678 -16.18 -40.37 12.00
C VAL A 678 -16.21 -38.84 11.96
N TYR A 679 -16.40 -38.25 10.79
CA TYR A 679 -16.42 -36.79 10.63
C TYR A 679 -17.53 -36.13 11.45
N GLN A 680 -18.74 -36.70 11.39
CA GLN A 680 -19.89 -36.18 12.11
C GLN A 680 -19.69 -36.30 13.64
N GLU A 681 -19.17 -37.43 14.12
CA GLU A 681 -18.89 -37.65 15.54
C GLU A 681 -17.88 -36.62 16.08
N GLN A 682 -16.79 -36.36 15.35
CA GLN A 682 -15.78 -35.38 15.77
C GLN A 682 -16.34 -33.96 15.86
N LEU A 683 -17.19 -33.55 14.90
CA LEU A 683 -17.82 -32.23 14.91
C LEU A 683 -18.86 -32.09 16.04
N ASP A 684 -19.64 -33.14 16.30
CA ASP A 684 -20.66 -33.12 17.35
C ASP A 684 -20.03 -33.09 18.75
N ARG A 685 -18.91 -33.80 18.96
CA ARG A 685 -18.13 -33.72 20.22
C ARG A 685 -17.73 -32.28 20.56
N ILE A 686 -17.28 -31.49 19.58
CA ILE A 686 -16.90 -30.09 19.83
C ILE A 686 -18.13 -29.24 20.21
N ARG A 687 -19.28 -29.45 19.55
CA ARG A 687 -20.52 -28.73 19.84
C ARG A 687 -21.03 -29.01 21.26
N GLU A 688 -20.93 -30.24 21.72
CA GLU A 688 -21.30 -30.63 23.09
C GLU A 688 -20.36 -30.01 24.15
N VAL A 689 -19.06 -29.93 23.89
CA VAL A 689 -18.10 -29.27 24.79
C VAL A 689 -18.39 -27.76 24.90
N GLN A 690 -18.80 -27.10 23.82
CA GLN A 690 -19.19 -25.68 23.84
C GLN A 690 -20.47 -25.41 24.66
N THR A 691 -21.42 -26.34 24.71
CA THR A 691 -22.65 -26.17 25.51
C THR A 691 -22.42 -26.41 27.01
N GLY A 692 -21.49 -27.30 27.39
CA GLY A 692 -21.07 -27.51 28.78
C GLY A 692 -20.40 -26.28 29.42
N HIS A 693 -19.58 -25.53 28.68
CA HIS A 693 -18.95 -24.30 29.17
C HIS A 693 -19.89 -23.08 29.28
N ARG A 694 -21.05 -23.09 28.60
CA ARG A 694 -22.03 -22.00 28.69
C ARG A 694 -22.79 -21.96 30.03
N GLN A 695 -22.79 -23.02 30.83
CA GLN A 695 -23.50 -23.02 32.12
C GLN A 695 -22.82 -22.15 33.20
N ASN A 696 -21.52 -21.83 33.07
CA ASN A 696 -20.77 -21.03 34.05
C ASN A 696 -20.01 -19.82 33.45
N ALA A 697 -20.28 -19.45 32.19
CA ALA A 697 -19.64 -18.29 31.57
C ALA A 697 -20.46 -17.02 31.83
N VAL A 698 -19.87 -16.05 32.54
CA VAL A 698 -20.40 -14.69 32.61
C VAL A 698 -20.28 -14.08 31.22
N VAL A 699 -21.41 -13.94 30.53
CA VAL A 699 -21.48 -13.34 29.19
C VAL A 699 -21.12 -11.86 29.31
N LEU A 700 -19.94 -11.46 28.84
CA LEU A 700 -19.74 -10.08 28.41
C LEU A 700 -20.68 -9.88 27.21
N LYS A 701 -21.74 -9.10 27.43
CA LYS A 701 -22.62 -8.65 26.34
C LYS A 701 -21.73 -7.97 25.31
N LYS A 702 -21.66 -8.57 24.12
CA LYS A 702 -21.18 -7.97 22.90
C LYS A 702 -21.80 -6.57 22.79
N ASP A 703 -20.97 -5.53 22.76
CA ASP A 703 -21.44 -4.17 22.49
C ASP A 703 -22.20 -4.18 21.17
N ALA A 704 -23.51 -3.99 21.28
CA ALA A 704 -24.35 -3.69 20.15
C ALA A 704 -23.93 -2.31 19.63
N PHE A 705 -23.73 -2.24 18.32
CA PHE A 705 -23.48 -1.00 17.60
C PHE A 705 -24.38 0.13 18.10
N TYR A 706 -23.75 1.28 18.30
CA TYR A 706 -24.33 2.59 18.58
C TYR A 706 -25.55 2.84 17.69
N GLN A 707 -26.76 2.73 18.24
CA GLN A 707 -27.95 3.31 17.65
C GLN A 707 -28.01 4.77 18.05
N PRO A 708 -28.10 5.73 17.12
CA PRO A 708 -28.36 7.11 17.49
C PRO A 708 -29.77 7.15 18.08
N ALA A 709 -29.86 7.60 19.34
CA ALA A 709 -31.13 7.77 20.02
C ALA A 709 -32.05 8.66 19.17
N GLN A 710 -33.13 8.07 18.68
CA GLN A 710 -34.30 8.82 18.23
C GLN A 710 -34.74 9.71 19.40
N GLU A 711 -34.66 11.01 19.18
CA GLU A 711 -35.21 12.06 20.02
C GLU A 711 -36.74 11.91 20.05
N ASN A 712 -37.24 10.97 20.85
CA ASN A 712 -38.64 10.97 21.26
C ASN A 712 -38.74 11.86 22.49
N ARG A 713 -39.13 13.12 22.23
CA ARG A 713 -39.87 13.94 23.19
C ARG A 713 -41.04 13.09 23.70
N ASN A 714 -40.96 12.62 24.94
CA ASN A 714 -42.08 12.47 25.86
C ASN A 714 -41.61 12.19 27.29
N THR A 715 -41.81 13.20 28.13
CA THR A 715 -42.19 13.12 29.56
C THR A 715 -41.37 12.26 30.52
N LEU A 716 -40.46 12.94 31.22
CA LEU A 716 -39.82 12.59 32.50
C LEU A 716 -40.85 12.31 33.61
N ILE A 717 -41.26 11.05 33.81
CA ILE A 717 -41.84 10.58 35.08
C ILE A 717 -41.39 9.13 35.28
N GLY A 718 -40.58 8.85 36.30
CA GLY A 718 -40.38 7.45 36.72
C GLY A 718 -39.04 7.10 37.33
N LEU A 719 -38.55 7.85 38.32
CA LEU A 719 -37.80 7.35 39.49
C LEU A 719 -37.38 8.55 40.33
N LYS A 720 -38.04 8.76 41.48
CA LYS A 720 -37.61 9.43 42.74
C LYS A 720 -38.77 10.12 43.48
N PRO A 721 -39.53 9.38 44.31
CA PRO A 721 -40.16 9.97 45.50
C PRO A 721 -39.55 9.45 46.82
N VAL A 722 -38.97 8.24 46.81
CA VAL A 722 -38.51 7.57 48.05
C VAL A 722 -37.14 8.08 48.53
N PHE A 723 -36.23 8.41 47.62
CA PHE A 723 -34.89 8.89 47.96
C PHE A 723 -34.86 10.34 48.46
N VAL A 724 -35.74 11.20 47.95
CA VAL A 724 -35.87 12.59 48.40
C VAL A 724 -36.56 12.65 49.77
N GLY A 725 -37.54 11.77 50.02
CA GLY A 725 -38.20 11.66 51.32
C GLY A 725 -37.24 11.24 52.44
N MET A 726 -36.35 10.28 52.20
CA MET A 726 -35.38 9.84 53.22
C MET A 726 -34.32 10.91 53.56
N LEU A 727 -33.90 11.72 52.59
CA LEU A 727 -32.96 12.82 52.82
C LEU A 727 -33.57 13.95 53.67
N ILE A 728 -34.85 14.28 53.45
CA ILE A 728 -35.56 15.32 54.20
C ILE A 728 -35.80 14.88 55.65
N VAL A 729 -36.17 13.62 55.87
CA VAL A 729 -36.35 13.07 57.23
C VAL A 729 -35.03 13.03 57.99
N GLY A 730 -33.93 12.65 57.32
CA GLY A 730 -32.58 12.69 57.91
C GLY A 730 -32.16 14.09 58.35
N MET A 731 -32.39 15.12 57.52
CA MET A 731 -32.07 16.51 57.88
C MET A 731 -32.93 17.03 59.04
N LEU A 732 -34.22 16.68 59.09
CA LEU A 732 -35.11 17.09 60.18
C LEU A 732 -34.73 16.46 61.52
N LEU A 733 -34.30 15.20 61.54
CA LEU A 733 -33.82 14.53 62.77
C LEU A 733 -32.53 15.16 63.30
N VAL A 734 -31.59 15.52 62.41
CA VAL A 734 -30.36 16.23 62.79
C VAL A 734 -30.67 17.61 63.37
N LEU A 735 -31.62 18.36 62.77
CA LEU A 735 -32.05 19.65 63.29
C LEU A 735 -32.74 19.55 64.66
N VAL A 736 -33.55 18.51 64.89
CA VAL A 736 -34.19 18.26 66.20
C VAL A 736 -33.16 17.91 67.28
N VAL A 737 -32.11 17.15 66.95
CA VAL A 737 -31.02 16.81 67.88
C VAL A 737 -30.18 18.06 68.23
N ILE A 738 -29.89 18.92 67.23
CA ILE A 738 -29.17 20.18 67.45
C ILE A 738 -30.02 21.15 68.28
N TRP A 739 -31.34 21.21 68.04
CA TRP A 739 -32.25 22.06 68.81
C TRP A 739 -32.41 21.60 70.27
N ARG A 740 -32.47 20.28 70.51
CA ARG A 740 -32.53 19.72 71.89
C ARG A 740 -31.22 19.91 72.66
N ARG A 741 -30.06 19.99 72.00
CA ARG A 741 -28.76 20.27 72.65
C ARG A 741 -28.54 21.76 72.97
N LYS A 742 -29.31 22.68 72.37
CA LYS A 742 -29.26 24.13 72.67
C LYS A 742 -30.23 24.59 73.75
N LYS A 743 -31.07 23.69 74.29
CA LYS A 743 -32.10 23.99 75.31
C LYS A 743 -31.89 23.25 76.64
N ARG A 744 -30.70 22.70 76.88
CA ARG A 744 -30.25 22.17 78.17
C ARG A 744 -29.01 22.90 78.64
#